data_AF-H1DDD7-F1
#
_entry.id   AF-H1DDD7-F1
#
_cell.length_a   1.000
_cell.length_b   1.000
_cell.length_c   1.000
_cell.angle_alpha   90.00
_cell.angle_beta   90.00
_cell.angle_gamma   90.00
#
_symmetry.space_group_name_H-M   'P 1'
#
loop_
_entity.id
_entity.type
_entity.pdbx_description
1 polymer ?
#
loop_
_entity_poly.entity_id
_entity_poly.type
_entity_poly.pdbx_seq_one_letter_code
_entity_poly.pdbx_strand_id
1 'polypeptide(L)'
;MKHMNKKNIIWGIALLLASCTQEMEYQPQSSELRISVGVNETRVSQGNDGYTFDTNDEIGVFVTSEGKSIQATDKSYNMKNRWSGSGWVAERPMYWTSDEVGTKNNVIGYYPYTTTVSDPTKFVFTVAADQSTANKMQKNDFLYGNTLAVKTAENAAVHFTMNHKMARITVNVKYSTQFTGTESITNFKINVLPTVSIDLNTGTLGKASGEKTAISLGKVGKATEGYLSTYDVIVVPQRVTEAERLLSLSINGKELGLSLTKEFESGKHYVLNLTAGKEGLDLTGITVSDWTAGKMLIGEVVEEELYYKHGDVIPYMVNRQQKPVTIVFVGDGFTIESMKKQGGFYNESLDKAIKALFNTEPYKTYQDHFNVYKIVAVSAEEGADNTSTGDMKDTFFGAGWNNSYSDMKCDHNTVFNFVQQYCPDIVNKQTNIDKVAIIVVVNDERYGGMCWSWSSGRAYCICPIAKGGAPLYWSGGYEGTGLNKGDWTNTVVHEGGGHCFGKLGDEYYSNEGYYPGSTISGHSWPVPMSLNLIANKNNVLWEHFINLEGYPKVGLYEGGSGYLHGIWRSELISCMIDNRFYFNAPSRELIVKRIKSLAGETYSWNEFLAKDVNVDNTPAVTGIQAASIQIMPPTAPPMLIDNSLK
;
A
#
# COMPACT_ATOMS: atom_id res chain seq x y z
N MET A 1 41.09 -69.96 0.15
CA MET A 1 42.39 -70.55 -0.26
C MET A 1 42.94 -69.76 -1.43
N LYS A 2 44.11 -69.11 -1.26
CA LYS A 2 45.11 -68.64 -2.25
C LYS A 2 44.63 -67.66 -3.34
N HIS A 3 45.37 -66.67 -3.82
CA HIS A 3 46.55 -65.87 -3.48
C HIS A 3 46.52 -64.77 -4.58
N MET A 4 46.53 -63.48 -4.24
CA MET A 4 47.71 -62.61 -4.18
C MET A 4 48.29 -62.16 -5.55
N ASN A 5 48.17 -60.84 -5.79
CA ASN A 5 49.06 -59.89 -6.47
C ASN A 5 49.70 -60.20 -7.83
N LYS A 6 49.57 -59.23 -8.76
CA LYS A 6 50.72 -58.62 -9.44
C LYS A 6 50.42 -57.20 -9.93
N LYS A 7 51.20 -56.24 -9.39
CA LYS A 7 51.37 -54.87 -9.87
C LYS A 7 52.11 -54.90 -11.20
N ASN A 8 51.69 -54.08 -12.17
CA ASN A 8 52.55 -53.57 -13.22
C ASN A 8 52.52 -52.03 -13.17
N ILE A 9 53.70 -51.47 -13.04
CA ILE A 9 54.04 -50.05 -13.03
C ILE A 9 54.34 -49.65 -14.47
N ILE A 10 53.66 -48.63 -14.99
CA ILE A 10 54.14 -47.82 -16.11
C ILE A 10 54.02 -46.35 -15.69
N TRP A 11 55.16 -45.67 -15.70
CA TRP A 11 55.31 -44.24 -15.51
C TRP A 11 54.90 -43.50 -16.79
N GLY A 12 54.16 -42.39 -16.65
CA GLY A 12 53.74 -41.54 -17.76
C GLY A 12 53.19 -40.20 -17.30
N ILE A 13 54.09 -39.35 -16.81
CA ILE A 13 54.15 -37.88 -16.84
C ILE A 13 52.84 -37.07 -16.75
N ALA A 14 52.81 -36.28 -15.68
CA ALA A 14 51.99 -35.13 -15.31
C ALA A 14 51.40 -34.24 -16.43
N LEU A 15 50.15 -33.80 -16.20
CA LEU A 15 49.79 -32.39 -16.32
C LEU A 15 48.70 -32.04 -15.30
N LEU A 16 49.05 -31.09 -14.44
CA LEU A 16 48.26 -30.54 -13.35
C LEU A 16 47.10 -29.69 -13.88
N LEU A 17 45.87 -30.03 -13.48
CA LEU A 17 44.83 -29.05 -13.18
C LEU A 17 44.19 -29.48 -11.86
N ALA A 18 44.50 -28.73 -10.80
CA ALA A 18 43.92 -28.91 -9.49
C ALA A 18 42.44 -28.50 -9.52
N SER A 19 41.52 -29.47 -9.58
CA SER A 19 40.19 -29.28 -9.04
C SER A 19 40.26 -29.64 -7.55
N CYS A 20 40.39 -28.63 -6.70
CA CYS A 20 39.95 -28.78 -5.32
C CYS A 20 38.43 -28.89 -5.35
N THR A 21 37.92 -30.12 -5.33
CA THR A 21 36.61 -30.42 -4.77
C THR A 21 36.67 -30.02 -3.30
N GLN A 22 36.26 -28.79 -2.98
CA GLN A 22 35.66 -28.55 -1.68
C GLN A 22 34.33 -29.28 -1.73
N GLU A 23 34.25 -30.40 -1.01
CA GLU A 23 32.99 -30.89 -0.49
C GLU A 23 32.26 -29.68 0.08
N MET A 24 31.21 -29.24 -0.61
CA MET A 24 30.20 -28.42 0.04
C MET A 24 29.68 -29.30 1.17
N GLU A 25 30.14 -29.03 2.38
CA GLU A 25 29.32 -29.28 3.56
C GLU A 25 27.93 -28.78 3.20
N TYR A 26 27.02 -29.72 2.97
CA TYR A 26 25.60 -29.47 3.07
C TYR A 26 25.39 -28.98 4.50
N GLN A 27 25.41 -27.66 4.67
CA GLN A 27 24.83 -27.03 5.84
C GLN A 27 23.34 -27.35 5.72
N PRO A 28 22.78 -28.24 6.56
CA PRO A 28 21.35 -28.44 6.55
C PRO A 28 20.75 -27.06 6.80
N GLN A 29 19.93 -26.61 5.85
CA GLN A 29 19.02 -25.50 6.05
C GLN A 29 18.31 -25.81 7.37
N SER A 30 18.60 -25.04 8.43
CA SER A 30 18.27 -25.43 9.80
C SER A 30 16.82 -25.90 9.87
N SER A 31 16.59 -27.13 10.31
CA SER A 31 15.29 -27.75 10.55
C SER A 31 14.52 -27.09 11.71
N GLU A 32 14.82 -25.83 12.00
CA GLU A 32 14.18 -25.03 13.03
C GLU A 32 13.10 -24.19 12.36
N LEU A 33 11.86 -24.64 12.51
CA LEU A 33 10.66 -24.01 11.98
C LEU A 33 10.39 -22.69 12.70
N ARG A 34 10.38 -21.58 11.94
CA ARG A 34 10.29 -20.21 12.47
C ARG A 34 8.95 -19.56 12.19
N ILE A 35 8.25 -19.03 13.19
CA ILE A 35 7.09 -18.16 12.95
C ILE A 35 7.54 -16.69 12.84
N SER A 36 7.02 -15.97 11.85
CA SER A 36 7.07 -14.50 11.76
C SER A 36 5.67 -13.94 11.94
N VAL A 37 5.53 -12.75 12.51
CA VAL A 37 4.24 -12.13 12.77
C VAL A 37 4.04 -10.86 11.94
N GLY A 38 2.82 -10.65 11.45
CA GLY A 38 2.35 -9.39 10.92
C GLY A 38 1.27 -8.82 11.84
N VAL A 39 1.32 -7.53 12.14
CA VAL A 39 0.28 -6.87 12.95
C VAL A 39 -0.53 -5.94 12.06
N ASN A 40 -1.84 -6.15 11.99
CA ASN A 40 -2.75 -5.19 11.38
C ASN A 40 -2.94 -4.02 12.36
N GLU A 41 -2.69 -2.79 11.89
CA GLU A 41 -2.24 -1.65 12.69
C GLU A 41 -3.32 -0.86 13.47
N THR A 42 -3.16 -0.73 14.80
CA THR A 42 -3.73 0.36 15.65
C THR A 42 -2.76 0.71 16.81
N ARG A 43 -1.94 1.77 16.72
CA ARG A 43 -1.06 2.33 17.78
C ARG A 43 -1.01 3.85 17.70
N VAL A 44 -0.81 4.54 18.82
CA VAL A 44 -0.39 5.96 18.83
C VAL A 44 1.02 6.11 18.23
N SER A 45 1.21 6.95 17.21
CA SER A 45 2.49 7.19 16.49
C SER A 45 2.87 8.68 16.45
N GLN A 46 4.15 8.99 16.13
CA GLN A 46 4.68 10.37 16.11
C GLN A 46 4.53 11.09 14.76
N GLY A 47 4.17 10.39 13.68
CA GLY A 47 4.17 10.91 12.31
C GLY A 47 2.83 10.77 11.58
N ASN A 48 2.76 11.38 10.39
CA ASN A 48 1.60 11.37 9.52
C ASN A 48 1.13 9.94 9.23
N ASP A 49 -0.07 9.64 9.71
CA ASP A 49 -1.11 9.08 8.87
C ASP A 49 -1.09 7.59 8.63
N GLY A 50 -0.60 6.88 9.63
CA GLY A 50 -0.96 5.49 9.88
C GLY A 50 -0.68 5.13 11.32
N TYR A 51 -1.47 4.21 11.85
CA TYR A 51 -1.25 3.49 13.11
C TYR A 51 -0.01 2.59 13.06
N THR A 52 1.02 3.04 12.36
CA THR A 52 2.23 2.29 12.10
C THR A 52 3.05 2.28 13.37
N PHE A 53 3.63 1.11 13.65
CA PHE A 53 4.66 1.04 14.66
C PHE A 53 5.86 1.86 14.19
N ASP A 54 6.47 2.61 15.10
CA ASP A 54 7.70 3.34 14.84
C ASP A 54 8.88 2.36 14.80
N THR A 55 9.90 2.69 14.01
CA THR A 55 11.11 1.86 13.97
C THR A 55 11.65 1.67 15.38
N ASN A 56 11.96 0.43 15.72
CA ASN A 56 12.38 -0.06 17.04
C ASN A 56 11.29 -0.30 18.07
N ASP A 57 10.01 -0.14 17.74
CA ASP A 57 8.93 -0.61 18.61
C ASP A 57 9.05 -2.11 18.86
N GLU A 58 8.63 -2.52 20.05
CA GLU A 58 8.82 -3.88 20.53
C GLU A 58 7.48 -4.43 21.02
N ILE A 59 7.10 -5.61 20.50
CA ILE A 59 5.97 -6.40 21.01
C ILE A 59 6.49 -7.68 21.65
N GLY A 60 5.74 -8.21 22.62
CA GLY A 60 5.91 -9.56 23.13
C GLY A 60 4.94 -10.52 22.46
N VAL A 61 5.44 -11.65 21.99
CA VAL A 61 4.64 -12.68 21.30
C VAL A 61 4.68 -14.00 22.06
N PHE A 62 3.53 -14.65 22.20
CA PHE A 62 3.37 -16.00 22.73
C PHE A 62 2.78 -16.92 21.68
N VAL A 63 3.19 -18.20 21.68
CA VAL A 63 2.59 -19.24 20.86
C VAL A 63 2.20 -20.43 21.74
N THR A 64 0.90 -20.75 21.79
CA THR A 64 0.36 -21.88 22.55
C THR A 64 -0.43 -22.82 21.64
N SER A 65 -0.66 -24.07 22.05
CA SER A 65 -1.59 -24.95 21.34
C SER A 65 -3.03 -24.44 21.49
N GLU A 66 -3.89 -24.71 20.50
CA GLU A 66 -5.31 -24.37 20.57
C GLU A 66 -5.93 -24.81 21.92
N GLY A 67 -6.67 -23.90 22.57
CA GLY A 67 -7.30 -24.15 23.88
C GLY A 67 -6.37 -24.23 25.09
N LYS A 68 -5.05 -23.95 24.96
CA LYS A 68 -4.11 -23.92 26.09
C LYS A 68 -3.72 -22.49 26.49
N SER A 69 -3.61 -22.27 27.79
CA SER A 69 -3.07 -21.04 28.38
C SER A 69 -1.56 -20.96 28.24
N ILE A 70 -1.03 -19.73 28.20
CA ILE A 70 0.39 -19.42 28.18
C ILE A 70 1.09 -20.06 29.40
N GLN A 71 2.18 -20.79 29.15
CA GLN A 71 3.04 -21.40 30.17
C GLN A 71 4.48 -20.92 29.99
N ALA A 72 5.21 -20.70 31.09
CA ALA A 72 6.62 -20.31 31.04
C ALA A 72 7.54 -21.34 30.33
N THR A 73 7.05 -22.57 30.16
CA THR A 73 7.72 -23.65 29.45
C THR A 73 7.46 -23.66 27.94
N ASP A 74 6.61 -22.78 27.41
CA ASP A 74 6.32 -22.71 25.98
C ASP A 74 7.57 -22.31 25.19
N LYS A 75 7.80 -22.97 24.04
CA LYS A 75 8.98 -22.72 23.19
C LYS A 75 9.10 -21.25 22.76
N SER A 76 7.96 -20.61 22.54
CA SER A 76 7.84 -19.21 22.13
C SER A 76 7.21 -18.38 23.24
N TYR A 77 7.81 -18.40 24.44
CA TYR A 77 7.35 -17.60 25.56
C TYR A 77 7.94 -16.17 25.53
N ASN A 78 7.06 -15.17 25.54
CA ASN A 78 7.37 -13.74 25.58
C ASN A 78 8.47 -13.32 24.58
N MET A 79 8.28 -13.71 23.33
CA MET A 79 9.25 -13.50 22.26
C MET A 79 9.24 -12.04 21.83
N LYS A 80 10.38 -11.38 22.04
CA LYS A 80 10.58 -10.01 21.60
C LYS A 80 10.59 -9.93 20.09
N ASN A 81 9.68 -9.15 19.53
CA ASN A 81 9.67 -8.82 18.11
C ASN A 81 9.81 -7.30 17.97
N ARG A 82 10.78 -6.87 17.16
CA ARG A 82 11.10 -5.47 16.91
C ARG A 82 10.58 -5.04 15.54
N TRP A 83 9.92 -3.90 15.47
CA TRP A 83 9.53 -3.31 14.20
C TRP A 83 10.76 -2.70 13.50
N SER A 84 11.03 -3.14 12.27
CA SER A 84 12.16 -2.68 11.47
C SER A 84 11.87 -1.44 10.61
N GLY A 85 10.62 -0.97 10.59
CA GLY A 85 10.11 0.00 9.60
C GLY A 85 9.46 -0.66 8.38
N SER A 86 9.60 -1.98 8.21
CA SER A 86 8.99 -2.73 7.08
C SER A 86 8.44 -4.11 7.46
N GLY A 87 8.52 -4.49 8.74
CA GLY A 87 8.15 -5.81 9.24
C GLY A 87 8.68 -6.10 10.63
N TRP A 88 8.08 -7.08 11.31
CA TRP A 88 8.50 -7.54 12.63
C TRP A 88 9.64 -8.54 12.56
N VAL A 89 10.70 -8.27 13.32
CA VAL A 89 11.89 -9.11 13.42
C VAL A 89 12.00 -9.64 14.84
N ALA A 90 11.88 -10.96 15.00
CA ALA A 90 12.08 -11.61 16.28
C ALA A 90 13.56 -11.54 16.71
N GLU A 91 13.82 -11.21 17.98
CA GLU A 91 15.18 -11.15 18.53
C GLU A 91 15.86 -12.52 18.54
N ARG A 92 15.06 -13.58 18.67
CA ARG A 92 15.48 -14.98 18.60
C ARG A 92 14.40 -15.79 17.86
N PRO A 93 14.75 -16.92 17.24
CA PRO A 93 13.78 -17.75 16.53
C PRO A 93 12.56 -18.08 17.40
N MET A 94 11.36 -17.95 16.82
CA MET A 94 10.09 -18.37 17.42
C MET A 94 9.65 -19.68 16.79
N TYR A 95 9.03 -20.58 17.55
CA TYR A 95 8.64 -21.92 17.12
C TYR A 95 7.14 -22.17 17.26
N TRP A 96 6.61 -23.03 16.37
CA TRP A 96 5.30 -23.66 16.52
C TRP A 96 5.28 -24.64 17.70
N THR A 97 4.08 -24.99 18.20
CA THR A 97 3.97 -25.97 19.30
C THR A 97 4.25 -27.41 18.85
N SER A 98 4.03 -27.73 17.57
CA SER A 98 4.30 -29.04 16.95
C SER A 98 4.84 -28.87 15.53
N ASP A 99 5.55 -29.90 15.05
CA ASP A 99 6.08 -29.98 13.69
C ASP A 99 5.06 -30.53 12.67
N GLU A 100 3.88 -30.97 13.13
CA GLU A 100 2.82 -31.50 12.27
C GLU A 100 2.07 -30.38 11.52
N VAL A 101 2.07 -30.44 10.18
CA VAL A 101 1.29 -29.53 9.32
C VAL A 101 -0.20 -29.71 9.63
N GLY A 102 -0.93 -28.60 9.74
CA GLY A 102 -2.33 -28.59 10.19
C GLY A 102 -2.51 -28.35 11.69
N THR A 103 -1.43 -28.37 12.48
CA THR A 103 -1.52 -28.01 13.92
C THR A 103 -2.02 -26.58 14.09
N LYS A 104 -3.03 -26.42 14.95
CA LYS A 104 -3.61 -25.13 15.33
C LYS A 104 -2.96 -24.57 16.58
N ASN A 105 -2.61 -23.29 16.54
CA ASN A 105 -1.88 -22.60 17.60
C ASN A 105 -2.52 -21.24 17.87
N ASN A 106 -2.62 -20.82 19.13
CA ASN A 106 -2.90 -19.43 19.44
C ASN A 106 -1.61 -18.63 19.31
N VAL A 107 -1.66 -17.52 18.59
CA VAL A 107 -0.57 -16.55 18.50
C VAL A 107 -1.07 -15.25 19.12
N ILE A 108 -0.44 -14.89 20.23
CA ILE A 108 -0.86 -13.78 21.10
C ILE A 108 0.23 -12.73 21.07
N GLY A 109 -0.13 -11.46 20.87
CA GLY A 109 0.79 -10.34 20.89
C GLY A 109 0.34 -9.24 21.86
N TYR A 110 1.29 -8.55 22.49
CA TYR A 110 1.05 -7.34 23.27
C TYR A 110 2.14 -6.28 23.07
N TYR A 111 1.76 -5.02 23.25
CA TYR A 111 2.66 -3.86 23.24
C TYR A 111 2.31 -2.93 24.41
N PRO A 112 3.29 -2.23 25.02
CA PRO A 112 4.72 -2.33 24.75
C PRO A 112 5.35 -3.59 25.36
N TYR A 113 6.40 -4.11 24.71
CA TYR A 113 7.16 -5.25 25.20
C TYR A 113 7.77 -4.99 26.59
N THR A 114 7.78 -6.02 27.42
CA THR A 114 8.53 -6.06 28.67
C THR A 114 9.42 -7.30 28.69
N THR A 115 10.62 -7.17 29.24
CA THR A 115 11.60 -8.27 29.31
C THR A 115 11.11 -9.46 30.14
N THR A 116 10.29 -9.18 31.16
CA THR A 116 9.76 -10.19 32.08
C THR A 116 8.24 -10.13 32.13
N VAL A 117 7.62 -11.30 32.07
CA VAL A 117 6.19 -11.52 32.36
C VAL A 117 6.16 -12.58 33.46
N SER A 118 5.86 -12.17 34.69
CA SER A 118 5.88 -13.09 35.83
C SER A 118 4.62 -13.94 35.92
N ASP A 119 3.47 -13.37 35.57
CA ASP A 119 2.18 -14.03 35.54
C ASP A 119 1.37 -13.52 34.33
N PRO A 120 1.26 -14.31 33.25
CA PRO A 120 0.47 -13.95 32.07
C PRO A 120 -1.02 -13.73 32.36
N THR A 121 -1.58 -14.30 33.43
CA THR A 121 -3.00 -14.12 33.80
C THR A 121 -3.26 -12.81 34.54
N LYS A 122 -2.19 -12.16 35.02
CA LYS A 122 -2.25 -10.94 35.83
C LYS A 122 -1.11 -9.99 35.49
N PHE A 123 -0.86 -9.79 34.21
CA PHE A 123 0.14 -8.84 33.73
C PHE A 123 -0.21 -7.43 34.19
N VAL A 124 0.72 -6.72 34.81
CA VAL A 124 0.46 -5.38 35.37
C VAL A 124 0.96 -4.32 34.38
N PHE A 125 0.10 -3.37 34.05
CA PHE A 125 0.44 -2.22 33.22
C PHE A 125 0.11 -0.92 33.95
N THR A 126 1.04 0.02 33.94
CA THR A 126 0.91 1.33 34.60
C THR A 126 1.21 2.42 33.59
N VAL A 127 0.26 3.34 33.38
CA VAL A 127 0.51 4.53 32.56
C VAL A 127 1.40 5.53 33.31
N ALA A 128 2.31 6.17 32.58
CA ALA A 128 3.25 7.13 33.12
C ALA A 128 2.56 8.43 33.56
N ALA A 129 3.07 9.02 34.65
CA ALA A 129 2.62 10.31 35.16
C ALA A 129 2.97 11.49 34.22
N ASP A 130 3.97 11.33 33.38
CA ASP A 130 4.36 12.33 32.39
C ASP A 130 4.01 11.84 30.99
N GLN A 131 2.94 12.40 30.43
CA GLN A 131 2.47 12.19 29.07
C GLN A 131 2.51 13.48 28.25
N SER A 132 3.36 14.43 28.64
CA SER A 132 3.42 15.79 28.07
C SER A 132 3.82 15.87 26.58
N THR A 133 4.29 14.76 25.98
CA THR A 133 4.75 14.70 24.59
C THR A 133 4.29 13.40 23.95
N ALA A 134 4.17 13.36 22.62
CA ALA A 134 3.80 12.13 21.90
C ALA A 134 4.68 10.94 22.25
N ASN A 135 6.01 11.08 22.21
CA ASN A 135 6.95 10.02 22.61
C ASN A 135 6.68 9.44 23.99
N LYS A 136 6.34 10.31 24.94
CA LYS A 136 6.00 9.89 26.29
C LYS A 136 4.64 9.19 26.33
N MET A 137 3.68 9.62 25.50
CA MET A 137 2.34 9.02 25.40
C MET A 137 2.34 7.63 24.76
N GLN A 138 3.11 7.40 23.70
CA GLN A 138 3.12 6.15 22.93
C GLN A 138 3.31 4.89 23.78
N LYS A 139 4.16 4.97 24.80
CA LYS A 139 4.44 3.83 25.70
C LYS A 139 3.29 3.51 26.65
N ASN A 140 2.26 4.35 26.71
CA ASN A 140 1.06 4.17 27.54
C ASN A 140 -0.10 3.53 26.77
N ASP A 141 0.05 3.36 25.46
CA ASP A 141 -0.96 2.75 24.60
C ASP A 141 -0.84 1.22 24.64
N PHE A 142 -1.39 0.58 25.68
CA PHE A 142 -1.35 -0.88 25.75
C PHE A 142 -2.22 -1.50 24.66
N LEU A 143 -1.60 -2.33 23.82
CA LEU A 143 -2.25 -3.04 22.73
C LEU A 143 -2.23 -4.55 22.97
N TYR A 144 -3.28 -5.23 22.51
CA TYR A 144 -3.39 -6.68 22.62
C TYR A 144 -4.06 -7.30 21.39
N GLY A 145 -3.52 -8.42 20.92
CA GLY A 145 -4.07 -9.21 19.83
C GLY A 145 -3.92 -10.70 20.05
N ASN A 146 -4.84 -11.49 19.51
CA ASN A 146 -4.78 -12.95 19.50
C ASN A 146 -5.38 -13.45 18.18
N THR A 147 -4.76 -14.47 17.58
CA THR A 147 -5.30 -15.18 16.43
C THR A 147 -5.06 -16.68 16.55
N LEU A 148 -5.94 -17.47 15.95
CA LEU A 148 -5.74 -18.90 15.78
C LEU A 148 -5.04 -19.14 14.42
N ALA A 149 -3.80 -19.59 14.46
CA ALA A 149 -2.97 -19.84 13.29
C ALA A 149 -2.77 -21.35 13.04
N VAL A 150 -2.83 -21.74 11.77
CA VAL A 150 -2.59 -23.12 11.32
C VAL A 150 -1.18 -23.21 10.75
N LYS A 151 -0.40 -24.20 11.21
CA LYS A 151 0.91 -24.49 10.63
C LYS A 151 0.75 -25.02 9.20
N THR A 152 1.34 -24.34 8.22
CA THR A 152 1.38 -24.78 6.81
C THR A 152 2.77 -25.33 6.45
N ALA A 153 2.90 -25.93 5.26
CA ALA A 153 4.19 -26.44 4.77
C ALA A 153 5.14 -25.30 4.33
N GLU A 154 4.56 -24.20 3.85
CA GLU A 154 5.25 -23.01 3.33
C GLU A 154 5.70 -22.06 4.44
N ASN A 155 5.21 -22.27 5.67
CA ASN A 155 5.58 -21.52 6.87
C ASN A 155 5.44 -20.00 6.70
N ALA A 156 4.34 -19.57 6.09
CA ALA A 156 3.99 -18.16 5.88
C ALA A 156 3.86 -17.38 7.20
N ALA A 157 4.02 -16.06 7.13
CA ALA A 157 3.85 -15.18 8.29
C ALA A 157 2.42 -15.25 8.85
N VAL A 158 2.30 -15.24 10.18
CA VAL A 158 1.01 -15.18 10.88
C VAL A 158 0.60 -13.74 11.09
N HIS A 159 -0.53 -13.33 10.50
CA HIS A 159 -1.08 -11.99 10.67
C HIS A 159 -2.15 -11.96 11.77
N PHE A 160 -2.10 -10.97 12.65
CA PHE A 160 -3.15 -10.71 13.66
C PHE A 160 -3.35 -9.22 13.91
N THR A 161 -4.55 -8.84 14.35
CA THR A 161 -4.86 -7.43 14.69
C THR A 161 -4.67 -7.21 16.19
N MET A 162 -4.00 -6.13 16.56
CA MET A 162 -3.91 -5.67 17.94
C MET A 162 -4.88 -4.51 18.17
N ASN A 163 -5.50 -4.45 19.34
CA ASN A 163 -6.51 -3.46 19.69
C ASN A 163 -6.11 -2.68 20.95
N HIS A 164 -6.47 -1.40 20.99
CA HIS A 164 -6.30 -0.51 22.14
C HIS A 164 -7.07 -1.03 23.36
N LYS A 165 -6.38 -1.18 24.49
CA LYS A 165 -6.97 -1.60 25.77
C LYS A 165 -7.11 -0.46 26.78
N MET A 166 -6.54 0.70 26.50
CA MET A 166 -6.68 1.88 27.35
C MET A 166 -7.83 2.76 26.87
N ALA A 167 -8.09 3.87 27.56
CA ALA A 167 -8.99 4.93 27.11
C ALA A 167 -8.17 6.16 26.70
N ARG A 168 -8.49 6.76 25.55
CA ARG A 168 -7.92 8.03 25.12
C ARG A 168 -8.85 9.17 25.50
N ILE A 169 -8.29 10.25 26.02
CA ILE A 169 -9.04 11.46 26.34
C ILE A 169 -8.40 12.63 25.60
N THR A 170 -9.19 13.32 24.79
CA THR A 170 -8.89 14.63 24.20
C THR A 170 -9.64 15.71 24.95
N VAL A 171 -8.96 16.81 25.24
CA VAL A 171 -9.51 17.97 25.92
C VAL A 171 -9.26 19.21 25.08
N ASN A 172 -10.33 19.76 24.51
CA ASN A 172 -10.30 21.02 23.80
C ASN A 172 -10.61 22.15 24.77
N VAL A 173 -9.83 23.22 24.76
CA VAL A 173 -9.98 24.37 25.67
C VAL A 173 -10.17 25.65 24.86
N LYS A 174 -11.21 26.42 25.17
CA LYS A 174 -11.38 27.80 24.75
C LYS A 174 -11.40 28.73 25.96
N TYR A 175 -11.04 30.00 25.79
CA TYR A 175 -11.23 30.99 26.83
C TYR A 175 -12.66 31.53 26.85
N SER A 176 -13.14 31.86 28.05
CA SER A 176 -14.31 32.72 28.19
C SER A 176 -13.98 34.16 27.76
N THR A 177 -15.00 35.00 27.62
CA THR A 177 -14.84 36.43 27.33
C THR A 177 -14.10 37.21 28.42
N GLN A 178 -13.76 36.57 29.54
CA GLN A 178 -13.05 37.20 30.67
C GLN A 178 -11.52 37.23 30.47
N PHE A 179 -10.99 36.51 29.48
CA PHE A 179 -9.56 36.47 29.13
C PHE A 179 -9.30 37.19 27.80
N THR A 180 -8.05 37.62 27.58
CA THR A 180 -7.65 38.38 26.40
C THR A 180 -7.39 37.53 25.16
N GLY A 181 -7.19 36.22 25.32
CA GLY A 181 -6.84 35.32 24.21
C GLY A 181 -5.36 34.96 24.14
N THR A 182 -4.51 35.66 24.90
CA THR A 182 -3.04 35.56 24.79
C THR A 182 -2.39 34.81 25.96
N GLU A 183 -3.18 34.47 26.98
CA GLU A 183 -2.70 33.79 28.16
C GLU A 183 -2.18 32.38 27.83
N SER A 184 -1.20 31.89 28.59
CA SER A 184 -0.64 30.56 28.41
C SER A 184 -1.22 29.55 29.41
N ILE A 185 -1.68 28.40 28.90
CA ILE A 185 -2.06 27.25 29.71
C ILE A 185 -0.80 26.43 30.03
N THR A 186 -0.62 26.11 31.31
CA THR A 186 0.48 25.29 31.83
C THR A 186 -0.05 24.25 32.83
N ASN A 187 0.78 23.27 33.22
CA ASN A 187 0.45 22.28 34.26
C ASN A 187 -0.89 21.54 34.04
N PHE A 188 -1.25 21.23 32.80
CA PHE A 188 -2.49 20.53 32.52
C PHE A 188 -2.36 19.06 32.92
N LYS A 189 -3.15 18.63 33.91
CA LYS A 189 -3.13 17.28 34.49
C LYS A 189 -4.51 16.67 34.60
N ILE A 190 -4.56 15.33 34.57
CA ILE A 190 -5.70 14.50 34.94
C ILE A 190 -5.36 13.66 36.17
N ASN A 191 -6.24 13.60 37.17
CA ASN A 191 -6.02 12.83 38.39
C ASN A 191 -6.83 11.52 38.37
N VAL A 192 -6.14 10.39 38.20
CA VAL A 192 -6.74 9.07 38.04
C VAL A 192 -5.89 7.96 38.66
N LEU A 193 -6.47 6.77 38.85
CA LEU A 193 -5.70 5.56 39.14
C LEU A 193 -4.87 5.19 37.89
N PRO A 194 -3.56 4.92 37.99
CA PRO A 194 -2.71 4.74 36.80
C PRO A 194 -2.49 3.28 36.39
N THR A 195 -2.92 2.29 37.20
CA THR A 195 -2.52 0.88 37.02
C THR A 195 -3.71 -0.03 36.74
N VAL A 196 -3.52 -1.03 35.87
CA VAL A 196 -4.51 -2.08 35.57
C VAL A 196 -3.83 -3.45 35.43
N SER A 197 -4.52 -4.52 35.82
CA SER A 197 -4.10 -5.90 35.53
C SER A 197 -4.72 -6.40 34.24
N ILE A 198 -4.02 -7.24 33.50
CA ILE A 198 -4.39 -7.74 32.17
C ILE A 198 -4.15 -9.24 32.13
N ASP A 199 -5.15 -10.01 31.73
CA ASP A 199 -4.96 -11.42 31.40
C ASP A 199 -4.53 -11.54 29.93
N LEU A 200 -3.25 -11.84 29.68
CA LEU A 200 -2.68 -12.00 28.34
C LEU A 200 -3.20 -13.24 27.61
N ASN A 201 -3.90 -14.17 28.26
CA ASN A 201 -4.55 -15.27 27.54
C ASN A 201 -5.81 -14.81 26.81
N THR A 202 -6.48 -13.78 27.34
CA THR A 202 -7.82 -13.37 26.90
C THR A 202 -7.89 -11.89 26.47
N GLY A 203 -6.92 -11.08 26.87
CA GLY A 203 -6.91 -9.62 26.72
C GLY A 203 -7.91 -8.91 27.62
N THR A 204 -8.38 -9.57 28.69
CA THR A 204 -9.38 -9.05 29.63
C THR A 204 -8.69 -8.17 30.68
N LEU A 205 -9.32 -7.03 30.99
CA LEU A 205 -8.81 -6.06 31.97
C LEU A 205 -9.44 -6.30 33.36
N GLY A 206 -8.62 -6.16 34.40
CA GLY A 206 -9.07 -6.04 35.77
C GLY A 206 -9.53 -4.62 36.10
N LYS A 207 -9.76 -4.36 37.39
CA LYS A 207 -10.10 -3.02 37.88
C LYS A 207 -8.86 -2.13 37.93
N ALA A 208 -9.04 -0.84 37.66
CA ALA A 208 -8.01 0.17 37.90
C ALA A 208 -7.59 0.18 39.37
N SER A 209 -6.31 0.44 39.62
CA SER A 209 -5.65 0.30 40.93
C SER A 209 -4.42 1.22 41.04
N GLY A 210 -3.76 1.18 42.21
CA GLY A 210 -2.63 2.05 42.55
C GLY A 210 -3.06 3.30 43.32
N GLU A 211 -2.10 4.18 43.60
CA GLU A 211 -2.39 5.50 44.17
C GLU A 211 -2.79 6.47 43.06
N LYS A 212 -3.79 7.33 43.32
CA LYS A 212 -4.20 8.33 42.34
C LYS A 212 -3.03 9.26 42.02
N THR A 213 -2.81 9.45 40.73
CA THR A 213 -1.66 10.17 40.19
C THR A 213 -2.13 11.27 39.26
N ALA A 214 -1.51 12.44 39.38
CA ALA A 214 -1.74 13.56 38.48
C ALA A 214 -0.90 13.38 37.20
N ILE A 215 -1.52 12.89 36.14
CA ILE A 215 -0.90 12.60 34.85
C ILE A 215 -0.91 13.86 33.98
N SER A 216 0.25 14.31 33.51
CA SER A 216 0.38 15.48 32.64
C SER A 216 -0.13 15.17 31.23
N LEU A 217 -1.04 15.99 30.70
CA LEU A 217 -1.56 15.85 29.34
C LEU A 217 -0.56 16.41 28.32
N GLY A 218 -0.55 15.83 27.12
CA GLY A 218 0.20 16.32 25.98
C GLY A 218 -0.61 17.30 25.14
N LYS A 219 -0.11 18.53 24.93
CA LYS A 219 -0.74 19.57 24.10
C LYS A 219 -0.74 19.29 22.59
N VAL A 220 -1.84 18.90 21.95
CA VAL A 220 -1.93 18.72 20.48
C VAL A 220 -1.44 19.95 19.70
N GLY A 221 -0.67 19.71 18.63
CA GLY A 221 0.01 20.76 17.86
C GLY A 221 -0.95 21.73 17.16
N LYS A 222 -2.02 21.21 16.53
CA LYS A 222 -3.13 22.02 16.00
C LYS A 222 -4.36 21.83 16.89
N ALA A 223 -4.84 22.92 17.47
CA ALA A 223 -6.09 22.89 18.22
C ALA A 223 -7.25 22.46 17.31
N THR A 224 -8.24 21.78 17.88
CA THR A 224 -9.52 21.55 17.20
C THR A 224 -10.12 22.91 16.82
N GLU A 225 -10.67 23.01 15.61
CA GLU A 225 -11.28 24.26 15.11
C GLU A 225 -12.29 24.82 16.13
N GLY A 226 -12.23 26.12 16.36
CA GLY A 226 -13.03 26.81 17.38
C GLY A 226 -12.48 26.74 18.81
N TYR A 227 -11.34 26.10 19.04
CA TYR A 227 -10.66 26.05 20.34
C TYR A 227 -9.26 26.65 20.28
N LEU A 228 -8.79 27.15 21.42
CA LEU A 228 -7.48 27.76 21.56
C LEU A 228 -6.37 26.71 21.59
N SER A 229 -6.63 25.61 22.31
CA SER A 229 -5.65 24.55 22.52
C SER A 229 -6.38 23.23 22.72
N THR A 230 -5.72 22.16 22.31
CA THR A 230 -6.21 20.79 22.50
C THR A 230 -5.11 20.00 23.18
N TYR A 231 -5.47 19.06 24.04
CA TYR A 231 -4.53 18.22 24.78
C TYR A 231 -5.07 16.80 24.84
N ASP A 232 -4.21 15.78 24.85
CA ASP A 232 -4.67 14.42 25.16
C ASP A 232 -3.84 13.72 26.24
N VAL A 233 -4.41 12.62 26.69
CA VAL A 233 -3.81 11.67 27.63
C VAL A 233 -4.41 10.30 27.39
N ILE A 234 -3.61 9.27 27.66
CA ILE A 234 -4.06 7.88 27.74
C ILE A 234 -4.20 7.51 29.21
N VAL A 235 -5.35 6.97 29.59
CA VAL A 235 -5.64 6.54 30.95
C VAL A 235 -6.12 5.09 30.96
N VAL A 236 -5.95 4.43 32.11
CA VAL A 236 -6.56 3.11 32.30
C VAL A 236 -8.08 3.23 32.43
N PRO A 237 -8.86 2.28 31.87
CA PRO A 237 -10.31 2.29 31.98
C PRO A 237 -10.77 2.27 33.44
N GLN A 238 -11.62 3.23 33.81
CA GLN A 238 -12.12 3.39 35.17
C GLN A 238 -13.32 4.31 35.24
N ARG A 239 -14.07 4.21 36.35
CA ARG A 239 -15.07 5.20 36.73
C ARG A 239 -14.47 6.22 37.69
N VAL A 240 -14.56 7.49 37.35
CA VAL A 240 -14.22 8.62 38.22
C VAL A 240 -15.52 9.28 38.69
N THR A 241 -15.49 9.87 39.89
CA THR A 241 -16.63 10.57 40.52
C THR A 241 -16.27 12.02 40.82
N GLU A 242 -17.29 12.87 40.95
CA GLU A 242 -17.16 14.29 41.34
C GLU A 242 -16.54 14.55 42.72
N ALA A 243 -16.31 13.51 43.53
CA ALA A 243 -15.71 13.62 44.84
C ALA A 243 -14.28 14.23 44.80
N GLU A 244 -13.66 14.27 43.62
CA GLU A 244 -12.34 14.82 43.40
C GLU A 244 -12.27 15.66 42.12
N ARG A 245 -11.24 16.50 42.04
CA ARG A 245 -10.94 17.30 40.87
C ARG A 245 -10.26 16.42 39.81
N LEU A 246 -10.99 16.13 38.73
CA LEU A 246 -10.54 15.25 37.65
C LEU A 246 -9.45 15.93 36.81
N LEU A 247 -9.72 17.14 36.31
CA LEU A 247 -8.79 17.90 35.48
C LEU A 247 -8.34 19.17 36.20
N SER A 248 -7.08 19.54 35.99
CA SER A 248 -6.54 20.80 36.47
C SER A 248 -5.57 21.41 35.48
N LEU A 249 -5.60 22.72 35.32
CA LEU A 249 -4.62 23.48 34.53
C LEU A 249 -4.31 24.82 35.19
N SER A 250 -3.23 25.48 34.78
CA SER A 250 -2.83 26.79 35.28
C SER A 250 -2.86 27.85 34.18
N ILE A 251 -3.46 29.00 34.46
CA ILE A 251 -3.44 30.21 33.61
C ILE A 251 -2.96 31.38 34.46
N ASN A 252 -1.90 32.07 34.03
CA ASN A 252 -1.28 33.18 34.78
C ASN A 252 -0.94 32.82 36.25
N GLY A 253 -0.56 31.56 36.50
CA GLY A 253 -0.22 31.06 37.84
C GLY A 253 -1.43 30.71 38.73
N LYS A 254 -2.67 30.99 38.32
CA LYS A 254 -3.89 30.52 39.02
C LYS A 254 -4.27 29.15 38.49
N GLU A 255 -4.52 28.21 39.41
CA GLU A 255 -4.98 26.87 39.06
C GLU A 255 -6.50 26.82 38.92
N LEU A 256 -6.97 26.21 37.84
CA LEU A 256 -8.37 26.01 37.50
C LEU A 256 -8.69 24.52 37.45
N GLY A 257 -9.89 24.16 37.86
CA GLY A 257 -10.32 22.78 38.06
C GLY A 257 -11.61 22.40 37.34
N LEU A 258 -11.73 21.12 36.99
CA LEU A 258 -12.99 20.48 36.65
C LEU A 258 -13.18 19.21 37.49
N SER A 259 -14.30 19.10 38.18
CA SER A 259 -14.79 17.85 38.77
C SER A 259 -15.87 17.25 37.86
N LEU A 260 -15.80 15.95 37.62
CA LEU A 260 -16.70 15.27 36.68
C LEU A 260 -16.87 13.79 37.05
N THR A 261 -18.12 13.32 37.11
CA THR A 261 -18.41 11.88 37.15
C THR A 261 -18.37 11.32 35.74
N LYS A 262 -17.44 10.40 35.45
CA LYS A 262 -17.30 9.80 34.12
C LYS A 262 -16.77 8.38 34.18
N GLU A 263 -17.35 7.51 33.36
CA GLU A 263 -16.81 6.19 33.05
C GLU A 263 -15.98 6.27 31.76
N PHE A 264 -14.71 5.87 31.87
CA PHE A 264 -13.79 5.69 30.76
C PHE A 264 -13.64 4.20 30.49
N GLU A 265 -14.07 3.78 29.30
CA GLU A 265 -14.13 2.38 28.88
C GLU A 265 -12.91 2.02 28.01
N SER A 266 -12.56 0.72 28.02
CA SER A 266 -11.48 0.18 27.19
C SER A 266 -11.75 0.41 25.71
N GLY A 267 -10.72 0.87 24.98
CA GLY A 267 -10.79 1.03 23.52
C GLY A 267 -11.75 2.13 23.09
N LYS A 268 -12.07 3.10 23.96
CA LYS A 268 -12.88 4.29 23.63
C LYS A 268 -12.04 5.56 23.60
N HIS A 269 -12.47 6.50 22.77
CA HIS A 269 -11.94 7.86 22.70
C HIS A 269 -13.00 8.85 23.17
N TYR A 270 -12.62 9.68 24.14
CA TYR A 270 -13.46 10.72 24.73
C TYR A 270 -12.94 12.10 24.31
N VAL A 271 -13.82 12.98 23.83
CA VAL A 271 -13.48 14.38 23.57
C VAL A 271 -14.26 15.27 24.52
N LEU A 272 -13.56 16.01 25.38
CA LEU A 272 -14.12 16.95 26.34
C LEU A 272 -13.86 18.37 25.85
N ASN A 273 -14.91 19.16 25.70
CA ASN A 273 -14.84 20.56 25.28
C ASN A 273 -15.00 21.45 26.50
N LEU A 274 -13.97 22.21 26.85
CA LEU A 274 -13.92 23.05 28.04
C LEU A 274 -13.88 24.54 27.68
N THR A 275 -14.54 25.34 28.51
CA THR A 275 -14.34 26.80 28.56
C THR A 275 -13.61 27.15 29.85
N ALA A 276 -12.45 27.80 29.75
CA ALA A 276 -11.71 28.29 30.91
C ALA A 276 -12.15 29.72 31.25
N GLY A 277 -12.70 29.90 32.46
CA GLY A 277 -13.03 31.18 33.06
C GLY A 277 -12.06 31.55 34.18
N LYS A 278 -12.19 32.74 34.78
CA LYS A 278 -11.28 33.17 35.86
C LYS A 278 -11.39 32.33 37.13
N GLU A 279 -12.52 31.67 37.37
CA GLU A 279 -12.81 30.93 38.61
C GLU A 279 -12.86 29.40 38.43
N GLY A 280 -12.84 28.88 37.19
CA GLY A 280 -12.94 27.44 36.97
C GLY A 280 -12.94 27.02 35.50
N LEU A 281 -13.11 25.72 35.28
CA LEU A 281 -13.29 25.11 33.96
C LEU A 281 -14.72 24.61 33.82
N ASP A 282 -15.40 25.02 32.76
CA ASP A 282 -16.77 24.56 32.44
C ASP A 282 -16.74 23.52 31.32
N LEU A 283 -17.36 22.36 31.56
CA LEU A 283 -17.58 21.36 30.51
C LEU A 283 -18.75 21.79 29.62
N THR A 284 -18.46 22.04 28.35
CA THR A 284 -19.43 22.49 27.34
C THR A 284 -19.88 21.40 26.38
N GLY A 285 -19.17 20.26 26.34
CA GLY A 285 -19.57 19.12 25.53
C GLY A 285 -18.68 17.92 25.79
N ILE A 286 -19.26 16.73 25.62
CA ILE A 286 -18.53 15.48 25.62
C ILE A 286 -19.00 14.62 24.45
N THR A 287 -18.05 14.06 23.69
CA THR A 287 -18.34 13.03 22.69
C THR A 287 -17.56 11.76 23.00
N VAL A 288 -18.12 10.63 22.60
CA VAL A 288 -17.53 9.30 22.80
C VAL A 288 -17.56 8.57 21.46
N SER A 289 -16.45 7.94 21.12
CA SER A 289 -16.31 7.14 19.91
C SER A 289 -15.46 5.91 20.20
N ASP A 290 -15.51 4.92 19.31
CA ASP A 290 -14.55 3.83 19.35
C ASP A 290 -13.15 4.37 19.06
N TRP A 291 -12.16 3.89 19.80
CA TRP A 291 -10.76 4.14 19.50
C TRP A 291 -10.32 3.15 18.41
N THR A 292 -10.95 3.28 17.24
CA THR A 292 -10.69 2.49 16.03
C THR A 292 -9.82 3.25 15.04
N ALA A 293 -9.77 4.59 15.16
CA ALA A 293 -8.85 5.46 14.46
C ALA A 293 -8.65 6.81 15.23
N GLY A 294 -7.48 7.02 15.82
CA GLY A 294 -7.00 8.25 16.44
C GLY A 294 -6.63 9.44 15.54
N LYS A 295 -6.96 10.63 16.05
CA LYS A 295 -6.44 11.96 15.67
C LYS A 295 -4.99 12.14 16.17
N MET A 296 -4.25 13.15 15.70
CA MET A 296 -2.85 13.45 16.08
C MET A 296 -2.68 14.01 17.51
N LEU A 297 -1.52 13.74 18.13
CA LEU A 297 -1.01 14.37 19.34
C LEU A 297 0.46 14.76 19.15
N ILE A 298 0.72 16.06 19.02
CA ILE A 298 1.99 16.83 19.11
C ILE A 298 3.36 16.24 18.69
N GLY A 299 3.97 16.95 17.74
CA GLY A 299 5.22 17.71 17.89
C GLY A 299 5.07 18.99 17.04
N GLU A 300 5.96 19.97 17.11
CA GLU A 300 6.03 21.02 16.07
C GLU A 300 6.24 20.34 14.72
N VAL A 301 5.17 20.15 13.95
CA VAL A 301 5.28 19.98 12.52
C VAL A 301 5.24 21.39 11.97
N VAL A 302 6.41 21.89 11.59
CA VAL A 302 6.49 22.93 10.55
C VAL A 302 5.51 22.48 9.48
N GLU A 303 4.54 23.31 9.09
CA GLU A 303 3.42 22.96 8.19
C GLU A 303 3.87 22.06 7.01
N GLU A 304 5.11 22.21 6.57
CA GLU A 304 5.90 21.35 5.71
C GLU A 304 5.99 19.82 5.99
N GLU A 305 5.84 19.26 7.21
CA GLU A 305 5.90 17.80 7.40
C GLU A 305 4.54 17.10 7.30
N LEU A 306 3.42 17.85 7.29
CA LEU A 306 2.04 17.35 7.08
C LEU A 306 1.80 16.93 5.62
N TYR A 307 2.62 17.44 4.71
CA TYR A 307 2.47 17.26 3.29
C TYR A 307 3.68 16.50 2.75
N TYR A 308 3.46 15.66 1.75
CA TYR A 308 4.54 15.21 0.91
C TYR A 308 5.12 16.43 0.19
N LYS A 309 6.46 16.51 0.18
CA LYS A 309 7.19 17.57 -0.52
C LYS A 309 7.45 17.14 -1.96
N HIS A 310 7.66 18.11 -2.82
CA HIS A 310 8.11 17.87 -4.17
C HIS A 310 9.40 17.03 -4.17
N GLY A 311 9.42 15.92 -4.91
CA GLY A 311 10.53 14.97 -4.95
C GLY A 311 10.52 13.90 -3.85
N ASP A 312 9.58 13.94 -2.90
CA ASP A 312 9.41 12.85 -1.93
C ASP A 312 9.11 11.55 -2.69
N VAL A 313 9.78 10.48 -2.27
CA VAL A 313 9.56 9.13 -2.78
C VAL A 313 8.82 8.34 -1.72
N ILE A 314 7.65 7.82 -2.08
CA ILE A 314 6.82 6.99 -1.22
C ILE A 314 6.89 5.56 -1.78
N PRO A 315 7.64 4.65 -1.13
CA PRO A 315 7.63 3.25 -1.50
C PRO A 315 6.26 2.65 -1.22
N TYR A 316 5.64 2.04 -2.23
CA TYR A 316 4.36 1.32 -2.08
C TYR A 316 4.60 -0.18 -1.93
N MET A 317 5.48 -0.73 -2.77
CA MET A 317 5.90 -2.13 -2.75
C MET A 317 7.39 -2.16 -3.09
N VAL A 318 8.21 -2.81 -2.27
CA VAL A 318 9.65 -2.94 -2.55
C VAL A 318 10.07 -4.38 -2.29
N ASN A 319 10.41 -5.11 -3.35
CA ASN A 319 11.01 -6.42 -3.23
C ASN A 319 12.55 -6.34 -3.31
N ARG A 320 13.24 -7.07 -2.42
CA ARG A 320 14.71 -7.05 -2.31
C ARG A 320 15.39 -8.06 -3.25
N GLN A 321 14.83 -8.27 -4.44
CA GLN A 321 15.48 -9.06 -5.48
C GLN A 321 16.66 -8.28 -6.08
N GLN A 322 17.66 -8.97 -6.65
CA GLN A 322 18.83 -8.31 -7.24
C GLN A 322 18.50 -7.42 -8.46
N LYS A 323 17.37 -7.67 -9.14
CA LYS A 323 16.91 -6.93 -10.32
C LYS A 323 15.38 -6.75 -10.26
N PRO A 324 14.87 -5.84 -9.43
CA PRO A 324 13.43 -5.63 -9.34
C PRO A 324 12.89 -4.96 -10.61
N VAL A 325 11.64 -5.28 -10.95
CA VAL A 325 10.91 -4.62 -12.04
C VAL A 325 10.28 -3.34 -11.50
N THR A 326 10.73 -2.18 -11.97
CA THR A 326 10.30 -0.90 -11.41
C THR A 326 9.09 -0.31 -12.17
N ILE A 327 8.04 0.04 -11.44
CA ILE A 327 6.93 0.88 -11.91
C ILE A 327 6.86 2.13 -11.04
N VAL A 328 6.67 3.29 -11.67
CA VAL A 328 6.57 4.58 -10.98
C VAL A 328 5.22 5.22 -11.25
N PHE A 329 4.54 5.63 -10.19
CA PHE A 329 3.36 6.47 -10.26
C PHE A 329 3.73 7.90 -9.87
N VAL A 330 3.28 8.87 -10.65
CA VAL A 330 3.38 10.30 -10.34
C VAL A 330 2.01 10.94 -10.52
N GLY A 331 1.82 12.15 -10.01
CA GLY A 331 0.60 12.91 -10.19
C GLY A 331 0.87 14.25 -10.85
N ASP A 332 -0.10 14.77 -11.61
CA ASP A 332 -0.13 16.16 -12.05
C ASP A 332 -1.47 16.81 -11.75
N GLY A 333 -1.50 18.14 -11.62
CA GLY A 333 -2.68 18.88 -11.19
C GLY A 333 -3.00 18.74 -9.69
N PHE A 334 -2.06 18.24 -8.89
CA PHE A 334 -2.23 18.12 -7.45
C PHE A 334 -1.44 19.24 -6.76
N THR A 335 -2.17 20.19 -6.16
CA THR A 335 -1.57 21.26 -5.37
C THR A 335 -1.05 20.74 -4.03
N ILE A 336 -0.30 21.58 -3.31
CA ILE A 336 0.19 21.24 -1.97
C ILE A 336 -0.95 20.77 -1.04
N GLU A 337 -2.15 21.34 -1.15
CA GLU A 337 -3.30 20.92 -0.33
C GLU A 337 -3.71 19.45 -0.54
N SER A 338 -3.46 18.89 -1.72
CA SER A 338 -3.71 17.49 -2.04
C SER A 338 -2.63 16.55 -1.49
N MET A 339 -1.46 17.07 -1.11
CA MET A 339 -0.28 16.30 -0.71
C MET A 339 -0.29 15.86 0.76
N LYS A 340 -1.41 16.00 1.46
CA LYS A 340 -1.51 15.59 2.86
C LYS A 340 -1.11 14.12 3.01
N LYS A 341 -0.26 13.88 4.01
CA LYS A 341 0.05 12.60 4.67
C LYS A 341 -1.11 11.58 4.58
N GLN A 342 -2.21 11.96 5.27
CA GLN A 342 -3.51 11.30 5.46
C GLN A 342 -4.52 11.98 4.61
N GLY A 343 -5.42 11.19 4.04
CA GLY A 343 -6.61 11.72 3.40
C GLY A 343 -6.28 12.72 2.28
N GLY A 344 -5.02 12.81 1.89
CA GLY A 344 -4.53 13.64 0.83
C GLY A 344 -4.98 13.02 -0.46
N PHE A 345 -5.70 13.82 -1.23
CA PHE A 345 -6.32 13.35 -2.46
C PHE A 345 -5.29 12.78 -3.46
N TYR A 346 -4.04 13.26 -3.44
CA TYR A 346 -2.93 12.69 -4.21
C TYR A 346 -2.67 11.22 -3.83
N ASN A 347 -2.43 10.97 -2.54
CA ASN A 347 -2.04 9.64 -2.07
C ASN A 347 -3.18 8.64 -2.26
N GLU A 348 -4.41 9.03 -1.94
CA GLU A 348 -5.59 8.18 -2.12
C GLU A 348 -5.82 7.79 -3.59
N SER A 349 -5.64 8.75 -4.51
CA SER A 349 -5.83 8.52 -5.94
C SER A 349 -4.77 7.57 -6.49
N LEU A 350 -3.49 7.78 -6.16
CA LEU A 350 -2.41 6.90 -6.61
C LEU A 350 -2.51 5.51 -5.97
N ASP A 351 -2.88 5.40 -4.69
CA ASP A 351 -3.12 4.10 -4.05
C ASP A 351 -4.25 3.32 -4.73
N LYS A 352 -5.30 4.01 -5.17
CA LYS A 352 -6.41 3.40 -5.92
C LYS A 352 -5.94 2.89 -7.29
N ALA A 353 -5.16 3.70 -8.01
CA ALA A 353 -4.56 3.32 -9.30
C ALA A 353 -3.64 2.09 -9.18
N ILE A 354 -2.75 2.09 -8.20
CA ILE A 354 -1.83 0.97 -7.93
C ILE A 354 -2.62 -0.29 -7.61
N LYS A 355 -3.63 -0.20 -6.71
CA LYS A 355 -4.49 -1.35 -6.35
C LYS A 355 -5.22 -1.93 -7.56
N ALA A 356 -5.69 -1.11 -8.50
CA ALA A 356 -6.38 -1.62 -9.69
C ALA A 356 -5.44 -2.45 -10.59
N LEU A 357 -4.24 -1.93 -10.85
CA LEU A 357 -3.22 -2.64 -11.64
C LEU A 357 -2.81 -3.96 -10.98
N PHE A 358 -2.41 -3.93 -9.70
CA PHE A 358 -1.91 -5.11 -9.00
C PHE A 358 -3.00 -6.08 -8.52
N ASN A 359 -4.29 -5.76 -8.71
CA ASN A 359 -5.38 -6.72 -8.57
C ASN A 359 -5.80 -7.37 -9.91
N THR A 360 -5.17 -6.96 -11.01
CA THR A 360 -5.42 -7.52 -12.35
C THR A 360 -4.32 -8.51 -12.72
N GLU A 361 -4.68 -9.67 -13.27
CA GLU A 361 -3.70 -10.67 -13.71
C GLU A 361 -3.01 -10.25 -15.02
N PRO A 362 -1.69 -10.47 -15.17
CA PRO A 362 -0.82 -11.28 -14.32
C PRO A 362 -0.06 -10.48 -13.25
N TYR A 363 -0.28 -9.16 -13.13
CA TYR A 363 0.42 -8.32 -12.15
C TYR A 363 0.20 -8.80 -10.73
N LYS A 364 -1.01 -9.26 -10.41
CA LYS A 364 -1.36 -9.84 -9.12
C LYS A 364 -0.51 -11.07 -8.78
N THR A 365 -0.47 -12.06 -9.67
CA THR A 365 0.33 -13.28 -9.47
C THR A 365 1.82 -13.01 -9.41
N TYR A 366 2.31 -12.03 -10.17
CA TYR A 366 3.74 -11.72 -10.28
C TYR A 366 4.17 -10.50 -9.45
N GLN A 367 3.34 -10.02 -8.52
CA GLN A 367 3.58 -8.79 -7.74
C GLN A 367 4.94 -8.78 -7.04
N ASP A 368 5.42 -9.94 -6.61
CA ASP A 368 6.73 -10.10 -5.96
C ASP A 368 7.93 -9.77 -6.88
N HIS A 369 7.75 -9.56 -8.19
CA HIS A 369 8.85 -9.10 -9.05
C HIS A 369 9.01 -7.57 -9.01
N PHE A 370 8.05 -6.84 -8.45
CA PHE A 370 7.95 -5.40 -8.64
C PHE A 370 8.49 -4.58 -7.46
N ASN A 371 9.14 -3.47 -7.82
CA ASN A 371 9.22 -2.28 -6.98
C ASN A 371 8.23 -1.24 -7.52
N VAL A 372 7.41 -0.67 -6.65
CA VAL A 372 6.41 0.35 -6.97
C VAL A 372 6.65 1.56 -6.11
N TYR A 373 6.91 2.70 -6.76
CA TYR A 373 7.12 3.98 -6.09
C TYR A 373 6.06 4.99 -6.51
N LYS A 374 5.60 5.81 -5.56
CA LYS A 374 4.95 7.08 -5.87
C LYS A 374 6.00 8.18 -5.71
N ILE A 375 6.14 9.06 -6.70
CA ILE A 375 7.08 10.20 -6.61
C ILE A 375 6.28 11.49 -6.71
N VAL A 376 6.43 12.33 -5.69
CA VAL A 376 5.54 13.46 -5.42
C VAL A 376 5.94 14.65 -6.28
N ALA A 377 5.08 15.00 -7.22
CA ALA A 377 5.19 16.22 -8.01
C ALA A 377 4.08 17.19 -7.58
N VAL A 378 4.48 18.31 -6.98
CA VAL A 378 3.55 19.38 -6.56
C VAL A 378 3.32 20.35 -7.71
N SER A 379 2.06 20.51 -8.11
CA SER A 379 1.60 21.47 -9.12
C SER A 379 1.23 22.81 -8.46
N ALA A 380 1.35 23.92 -9.20
CA ALA A 380 0.93 25.23 -8.69
C ALA A 380 -0.60 25.39 -8.72
N GLU A 381 -1.24 24.82 -9.73
CA GLU A 381 -2.70 24.81 -9.89
C GLU A 381 -3.29 23.39 -9.94
N GLU A 382 -4.56 23.30 -9.58
CA GLU A 382 -5.38 22.09 -9.71
C GLU A 382 -6.00 22.00 -11.10
N GLY A 383 -6.05 20.79 -11.66
CA GLY A 383 -6.62 20.53 -12.98
C GLY A 383 -5.56 20.14 -14.02
N ALA A 384 -5.92 20.33 -15.29
CA ALA A 384 -5.04 20.19 -16.44
C ALA A 384 -5.46 21.20 -17.53
N ASP A 385 -4.58 21.47 -18.48
CA ASP A 385 -4.89 22.41 -19.56
C ASP A 385 -6.11 21.98 -20.38
N ASN A 386 -6.86 22.97 -20.84
CA ASN A 386 -7.92 22.82 -21.82
C ASN A 386 -7.70 23.85 -22.95
N THR A 387 -6.97 23.45 -23.98
CA THR A 387 -6.69 24.35 -25.11
C THR A 387 -7.95 24.68 -25.92
N SER A 388 -8.98 23.83 -25.86
CA SER A 388 -10.24 24.06 -26.59
C SER A 388 -11.06 25.22 -26.01
N THR A 389 -10.93 25.48 -24.70
CA THR A 389 -11.57 26.60 -24.01
C THR A 389 -10.59 27.72 -23.64
N GLY A 390 -9.28 27.48 -23.78
CA GLY A 390 -8.23 28.39 -23.34
C GLY A 390 -8.01 28.42 -21.82
N ASP A 391 -8.58 27.47 -21.07
CA ASP A 391 -8.36 27.36 -19.63
C ASP A 391 -7.07 26.57 -19.38
N MET A 392 -5.96 27.30 -19.16
CA MET A 392 -4.63 26.73 -18.98
C MET A 392 -4.28 26.74 -17.49
N LYS A 393 -3.70 25.65 -16.99
CA LYS A 393 -3.33 25.43 -15.58
C LYS A 393 -1.81 25.29 -15.45
N ASP A 394 -1.22 25.99 -14.50
CA ASP A 394 0.19 25.85 -14.14
C ASP A 394 0.44 24.54 -13.37
N THR A 395 0.57 23.46 -14.12
CA THR A 395 0.77 22.09 -13.63
C THR A 395 2.23 21.65 -13.85
N PHE A 396 2.73 20.77 -12.99
CA PHE A 396 4.16 20.49 -12.93
C PHE A 396 4.66 19.76 -14.18
N PHE A 397 3.89 18.79 -14.68
CA PHE A 397 4.22 18.09 -15.93
C PHE A 397 3.54 18.72 -17.15
N GLY A 398 2.80 19.81 -17.00
CA GLY A 398 2.04 20.43 -18.08
C GLY A 398 1.01 19.47 -18.68
N ALA A 399 0.34 18.68 -17.83
CA ALA A 399 -0.74 17.80 -18.27
C ALA A 399 -1.84 18.62 -18.93
N GLY A 400 -2.26 18.20 -20.12
CA GLY A 400 -3.13 19.02 -20.93
C GLY A 400 -3.78 18.30 -22.09
N TRP A 401 -4.82 18.94 -22.59
CA TRP A 401 -5.68 18.43 -23.64
C TRP A 401 -5.68 19.39 -24.83
N ASN A 402 -5.26 18.92 -26.01
CA ASN A 402 -5.42 19.69 -27.24
C ASN A 402 -6.87 19.61 -27.79
N ASN A 403 -7.62 18.58 -27.38
CA ASN A 403 -9.03 18.37 -27.70
C ASN A 403 -9.75 17.71 -26.50
N SER A 404 -11.08 17.57 -26.53
CA SER A 404 -11.84 17.08 -25.36
C SER A 404 -11.72 15.59 -25.04
N TYR A 405 -10.87 14.80 -25.72
CA TYR A 405 -10.86 13.33 -25.56
C TYR A 405 -9.57 12.57 -25.93
N SER A 406 -8.97 12.84 -27.09
CA SER A 406 -7.99 11.93 -27.71
C SER A 406 -6.60 12.52 -27.92
N ASP A 407 -6.33 13.73 -27.42
CA ASP A 407 -5.03 14.38 -27.62
C ASP A 407 -4.55 14.96 -26.29
N MET A 408 -4.07 14.03 -25.45
CA MET A 408 -3.51 14.32 -24.14
C MET A 408 -1.98 14.33 -24.19
N LYS A 409 -1.37 15.29 -23.49
CA LYS A 409 0.08 15.38 -23.37
C LYS A 409 0.51 15.86 -21.99
N CYS A 410 1.75 15.53 -21.68
CA CYS A 410 2.59 16.16 -20.67
C CYS A 410 3.89 16.60 -21.38
N ASP A 411 4.69 17.45 -20.75
CA ASP A 411 6.09 17.61 -21.15
C ASP A 411 6.86 16.33 -20.80
N HIS A 412 7.11 15.50 -21.82
CA HIS A 412 7.79 14.22 -21.66
C HIS A 412 9.21 14.39 -21.10
N ASN A 413 9.91 15.50 -21.38
CA ASN A 413 11.25 15.71 -20.84
C ASN A 413 11.16 15.96 -19.34
N THR A 414 10.20 16.75 -18.90
CA THR A 414 9.94 17.00 -17.48
C THR A 414 9.59 15.70 -16.76
N VAL A 415 8.67 14.88 -17.31
CA VAL A 415 8.31 13.56 -16.73
C VAL A 415 9.54 12.65 -16.60
N PHE A 416 10.29 12.45 -17.68
CA PHE A 416 11.44 11.53 -17.66
C PHE A 416 12.60 12.04 -16.80
N ASN A 417 12.90 13.35 -16.82
CA ASN A 417 13.96 13.92 -16.00
C ASN A 417 13.61 13.83 -14.51
N PHE A 418 12.35 14.13 -14.16
CA PHE A 418 11.87 14.03 -12.79
C PHE A 418 11.98 12.60 -12.25
N VAL A 419 11.49 11.60 -12.99
CA VAL A 419 11.59 10.19 -12.56
C VAL A 419 13.05 9.73 -12.50
N GLN A 420 13.90 10.12 -13.45
CA GLN A 420 15.34 9.79 -13.39
C GLN A 420 16.03 10.39 -12.16
N GLN A 421 15.62 11.59 -11.76
CA GLN A 421 16.20 12.29 -10.62
C GLN A 421 15.84 11.63 -9.28
N TYR A 422 14.60 11.17 -9.12
CA TYR A 422 14.08 10.74 -7.82
C TYR A 422 13.85 9.23 -7.67
N CYS A 423 13.71 8.46 -8.75
CA CYS A 423 13.43 7.02 -8.65
C CYS A 423 14.63 6.27 -8.02
N PRO A 424 14.46 5.61 -6.86
CA PRO A 424 15.57 4.95 -6.17
C PRO A 424 16.29 3.90 -7.01
N ASP A 425 15.55 3.11 -7.79
CA ASP A 425 16.14 2.03 -8.60
C ASP A 425 16.98 2.59 -9.77
N ILE A 426 16.63 3.76 -10.31
CA ILE A 426 17.44 4.44 -11.33
C ILE A 426 18.67 5.09 -10.68
N VAL A 427 18.47 5.84 -9.58
CA VAL A 427 19.55 6.52 -8.85
C VAL A 427 20.61 5.53 -8.38
N ASN A 428 20.18 4.37 -7.87
CA ASN A 428 21.05 3.28 -7.44
C ASN A 428 21.53 2.37 -8.57
N LYS A 429 21.26 2.72 -9.84
CA LYS A 429 21.70 2.01 -11.05
C LYS A 429 21.25 0.54 -11.11
N GLN A 430 20.13 0.21 -10.47
CA GLN A 430 19.49 -1.11 -10.57
C GLN A 430 18.71 -1.25 -11.88
N THR A 431 18.18 -0.14 -12.40
CA THR A 431 17.49 -0.06 -13.69
C THR A 431 17.84 1.25 -14.42
N ASN A 432 17.19 1.52 -15.55
CA ASN A 432 17.27 2.79 -16.26
C ASN A 432 15.90 3.21 -16.79
N ILE A 433 15.77 4.47 -17.21
CA ILE A 433 14.49 5.07 -17.62
C ILE A 433 13.79 4.34 -18.78
N ASP A 434 14.52 3.65 -19.66
CA ASP A 434 13.92 2.91 -20.78
C ASP A 434 13.24 1.60 -20.34
N LYS A 435 13.46 1.19 -19.08
CA LYS A 435 12.89 -0.02 -18.47
C LYS A 435 11.81 0.27 -17.43
N VAL A 436 11.58 1.54 -17.09
CA VAL A 436 10.58 1.96 -16.10
C VAL A 436 9.28 2.34 -16.81
N ALA A 437 8.16 1.76 -16.38
CA ALA A 437 6.83 2.24 -16.77
C ALA A 437 6.42 3.37 -15.82
N ILE A 438 6.07 4.53 -16.39
CA ILE A 438 5.68 5.73 -15.63
C ILE A 438 4.20 5.99 -15.85
N ILE A 439 3.41 5.98 -14.79
CA ILE A 439 1.97 6.25 -14.83
C ILE A 439 1.71 7.61 -14.20
N VAL A 440 1.30 8.57 -15.02
CA VAL A 440 0.93 9.93 -14.61
C VAL A 440 -0.56 9.96 -14.34
N VAL A 441 -0.96 10.04 -13.07
CA VAL A 441 -2.36 10.26 -12.68
C VAL A 441 -2.65 11.75 -12.73
N VAL A 442 -3.67 12.19 -13.44
CA VAL A 442 -3.99 13.62 -13.59
C VAL A 442 -5.23 13.97 -12.77
N ASN A 443 -5.12 14.97 -11.90
CA ASN A 443 -6.26 15.51 -11.15
C ASN A 443 -7.17 16.33 -12.06
N ASP A 444 -7.91 15.64 -12.91
CA ASP A 444 -8.88 16.22 -13.83
C ASP A 444 -10.13 15.33 -13.92
N GLU A 445 -11.30 15.96 -14.02
CA GLU A 445 -12.58 15.27 -14.08
C GLU A 445 -12.97 14.81 -15.49
N ARG A 446 -12.25 15.24 -16.53
CA ARG A 446 -12.47 14.80 -17.91
C ARG A 446 -11.97 13.37 -18.10
N TYR A 447 -12.76 12.57 -18.81
CA TYR A 447 -12.42 11.19 -19.14
C TYR A 447 -11.47 11.09 -20.34
N GLY A 448 -10.45 10.25 -20.21
CA GLY A 448 -9.60 9.79 -21.31
C GLY A 448 -8.40 9.01 -20.80
N GLY A 449 -7.40 8.88 -21.65
CA GLY A 449 -6.17 8.14 -21.39
C GLY A 449 -5.32 8.12 -22.64
N MET A 450 -4.00 8.14 -22.45
CA MET A 450 -3.05 7.98 -23.54
C MET A 450 -1.69 7.52 -23.04
N CYS A 451 -1.09 6.58 -23.76
CA CYS A 451 0.30 6.18 -23.56
C CYS A 451 1.22 6.73 -24.66
N TRP A 452 2.38 7.23 -24.25
CA TRP A 452 3.48 7.60 -25.14
C TRP A 452 4.60 6.57 -24.99
N SER A 453 5.01 5.95 -26.10
CA SER A 453 6.00 4.88 -26.12
C SER A 453 7.06 5.09 -27.20
N TRP A 454 8.32 4.87 -26.82
CA TRP A 454 9.48 4.96 -27.71
C TRP A 454 10.00 3.57 -28.06
N SER A 455 10.63 3.45 -29.23
CA SER A 455 11.23 2.18 -29.69
C SER A 455 12.35 1.64 -28.78
N SER A 456 12.93 2.48 -27.90
CA SER A 456 13.87 2.05 -26.87
C SER A 456 13.24 1.27 -25.71
N GLY A 457 11.91 1.33 -25.56
CA GLY A 457 11.16 0.78 -24.43
C GLY A 457 10.69 1.82 -23.42
N ARG A 458 11.28 3.03 -23.44
CA ARG A 458 10.85 4.18 -22.64
C ARG A 458 9.38 4.48 -22.88
N ALA A 459 8.62 4.70 -21.81
CA ALA A 459 7.22 5.10 -21.93
C ALA A 459 6.71 5.82 -20.69
N TYR A 460 5.68 6.62 -20.89
CA TYR A 460 4.78 7.05 -19.82
C TYR A 460 3.34 6.99 -20.31
N CYS A 461 2.38 6.92 -19.40
CA CYS A 461 0.98 7.11 -19.72
C CYS A 461 0.36 8.20 -18.86
N ILE A 462 -0.76 8.74 -19.35
CA ILE A 462 -1.52 9.81 -18.72
C ILE A 462 -2.93 9.26 -18.45
N CYS A 463 -3.36 9.29 -17.18
CA CYS A 463 -4.62 8.73 -16.72
C CYS A 463 -5.36 9.75 -15.82
N PRO A 464 -6.34 10.50 -16.36
CA PRO A 464 -7.21 11.36 -15.56
C PRO A 464 -8.03 10.58 -14.52
N ILE A 465 -8.30 11.22 -13.38
CA ILE A 465 -9.15 10.65 -12.31
C ILE A 465 -10.62 10.58 -12.72
N ALA A 466 -11.08 11.42 -13.64
CA ALA A 466 -12.39 11.31 -14.29
C ALA A 466 -13.52 10.83 -13.36
N LYS A 467 -13.72 11.50 -12.21
CA LYS A 467 -14.55 10.98 -11.10
C LYS A 467 -15.97 10.60 -11.51
N GLY A 468 -16.52 11.25 -12.54
CA GLY A 468 -17.84 10.99 -13.10
C GLY A 468 -17.89 9.89 -14.18
N GLY A 469 -16.75 9.35 -14.59
CA GLY A 469 -16.62 8.50 -15.78
C GLY A 469 -16.79 9.29 -17.08
N ALA A 470 -16.92 8.57 -18.20
CA ALA A 470 -17.22 9.21 -19.48
C ALA A 470 -18.66 9.76 -19.53
N PRO A 471 -18.94 10.76 -20.39
CA PRO A 471 -20.28 11.30 -20.56
C PRO A 471 -21.33 10.23 -20.90
N LEU A 472 -22.55 10.39 -20.36
CA LEU A 472 -23.65 9.42 -20.50
C LEU A 472 -24.12 9.18 -21.95
N TYR A 473 -23.80 10.06 -22.89
CA TYR A 473 -24.08 9.82 -24.31
C TYR A 473 -23.22 8.71 -24.91
N TRP A 474 -22.16 8.28 -24.22
CA TRP A 474 -21.39 7.10 -24.58
C TRP A 474 -22.16 5.83 -24.22
N SER A 475 -23.15 5.48 -25.02
CA SER A 475 -23.99 4.30 -24.81
C SER A 475 -23.55 3.15 -25.72
N GLY A 476 -22.67 2.27 -25.27
CA GLY A 476 -22.34 1.05 -26.01
C GLY A 476 -21.12 0.31 -25.48
N GLY A 477 -21.15 -1.02 -25.58
CA GLY A 477 -19.94 -1.83 -25.58
C GLY A 477 -19.31 -1.80 -26.95
N TYR A 478 -17.98 -1.68 -27.03
CA TYR A 478 -17.29 -1.85 -28.31
C TYR A 478 -17.49 -3.30 -28.78
N GLU A 479 -17.84 -3.49 -30.05
CA GLU A 479 -17.91 -4.81 -30.69
C GLU A 479 -18.89 -5.82 -30.05
N GLY A 480 -19.96 -5.33 -29.41
CA GLY A 480 -20.99 -6.20 -28.80
C GLY A 480 -20.58 -6.86 -27.48
N THR A 481 -19.46 -6.43 -26.89
CA THR A 481 -18.92 -6.93 -25.61
C THR A 481 -19.73 -6.55 -24.37
N GLY A 482 -20.73 -5.67 -24.53
CA GLY A 482 -21.54 -5.11 -23.45
C GLY A 482 -20.94 -3.84 -22.85
N LEU A 483 -21.72 -3.12 -22.03
CA LEU A 483 -21.25 -1.90 -21.37
C LEU A 483 -20.16 -2.23 -20.33
N ASN A 484 -18.91 -1.82 -20.55
CA ASN A 484 -17.93 -1.83 -19.48
C ASN A 484 -18.29 -0.75 -18.45
N LYS A 485 -18.44 -1.18 -17.20
CA LYS A 485 -18.74 -0.32 -16.05
C LYS A 485 -17.68 -0.56 -14.99
N GLY A 486 -17.05 0.53 -14.56
CA GLY A 486 -15.96 0.48 -13.61
C GLY A 486 -15.73 1.87 -13.04
N ASP A 487 -14.48 2.21 -12.79
CA ASP A 487 -14.09 3.57 -12.48
C ASP A 487 -12.86 3.98 -13.30
N TRP A 488 -12.38 5.21 -13.13
CA TRP A 488 -11.25 5.73 -13.87
C TRP A 488 -9.99 4.86 -13.82
N THR A 489 -9.84 3.97 -12.82
CA THR A 489 -8.69 3.07 -12.76
C THR A 489 -8.68 1.99 -13.84
N ASN A 490 -9.80 1.78 -14.56
CA ASN A 490 -9.82 0.98 -15.78
C ASN A 490 -8.84 1.52 -16.83
N THR A 491 -8.72 2.85 -16.97
CA THR A 491 -7.74 3.46 -17.89
C THR A 491 -6.31 3.28 -17.38
N VAL A 492 -6.09 3.25 -16.06
CA VAL A 492 -4.76 2.92 -15.50
C VAL A 492 -4.33 1.51 -15.88
N VAL A 493 -5.24 0.54 -15.87
CA VAL A 493 -4.91 -0.83 -16.25
C VAL A 493 -4.65 -0.93 -17.76
N HIS A 494 -5.50 -0.32 -18.58
CA HIS A 494 -5.33 -0.30 -20.05
C HIS A 494 -4.04 0.43 -20.47
N GLU A 495 -3.87 1.68 -20.05
CA GLU A 495 -2.76 2.54 -20.45
C GLU A 495 -1.47 2.16 -19.73
N GLY A 496 -1.53 1.99 -18.42
CA GLY A 496 -0.37 1.71 -17.57
C GLY A 496 0.07 0.26 -17.65
N GLY A 497 -0.87 -0.66 -17.47
CA GLY A 497 -0.61 -2.10 -17.58
C GLY A 497 -0.40 -2.52 -19.03
N GLY A 498 -1.36 -2.24 -19.90
CA GLY A 498 -1.34 -2.69 -21.30
C GLY A 498 -0.26 -2.03 -22.15
N HIS A 499 -0.40 -0.74 -22.43
CA HIS A 499 0.54 -0.03 -23.31
C HIS A 499 1.89 0.27 -22.64
N CYS A 500 1.89 0.98 -21.52
CA CYS A 500 3.09 1.55 -20.91
C CYS A 500 4.04 0.46 -20.41
N PHE A 501 3.53 -0.48 -19.61
CA PHE A 501 4.30 -1.63 -19.17
C PHE A 501 4.31 -2.73 -20.22
N GLY A 502 3.15 -3.31 -20.56
CA GLY A 502 3.00 -4.56 -21.31
C GLY A 502 3.38 -4.48 -22.79
N LYS A 503 3.51 -3.27 -23.35
CA LYS A 503 3.80 -3.01 -24.76
C LYS A 503 2.76 -3.62 -25.71
N LEU A 504 1.51 -3.65 -25.26
CA LEU A 504 0.38 -4.16 -26.05
C LEU A 504 -0.14 -3.07 -26.99
N GLY A 505 -0.77 -3.47 -28.10
CA GLY A 505 -1.51 -2.60 -29.00
C GLY A 505 -3.01 -2.68 -28.73
N ASP A 506 -3.76 -1.67 -29.18
CA ASP A 506 -5.21 -1.67 -29.08
C ASP A 506 -5.84 -2.79 -29.90
N GLU A 507 -6.80 -3.48 -29.31
CA GLU A 507 -7.50 -4.61 -29.91
C GLU A 507 -8.89 -4.24 -30.41
N TYR A 508 -9.37 -3.03 -30.11
CA TYR A 508 -10.64 -2.53 -30.62
C TYR A 508 -10.54 -2.06 -32.10
N TYR A 509 -11.68 -2.01 -32.78
CA TYR A 509 -11.86 -1.25 -34.02
C TYR A 509 -12.85 -0.08 -33.84
N SER A 510 -12.52 1.09 -34.40
CA SER A 510 -13.41 2.26 -34.44
C SER A 510 -13.79 2.66 -35.88
N ASN A 511 -13.20 2.00 -36.87
CA ASN A 511 -13.44 2.17 -38.29
C ASN A 511 -13.68 0.80 -38.95
N GLU A 512 -14.68 0.71 -39.84
CA GLU A 512 -15.00 -0.49 -40.63
C GLU A 512 -14.02 -0.75 -41.79
N GLY A 513 -12.97 0.05 -41.92
CA GLY A 513 -11.94 -0.07 -42.96
C GLY A 513 -10.93 -1.21 -42.75
N TYR A 514 -10.03 -1.33 -43.72
CA TYR A 514 -8.89 -2.25 -43.68
C TYR A 514 -7.68 -1.58 -43.04
N TYR A 515 -6.95 -2.34 -42.21
CA TYR A 515 -5.62 -1.98 -41.74
C TYR A 515 -4.71 -1.75 -42.96
N PRO A 516 -4.03 -0.59 -43.06
CA PRO A 516 -3.33 -0.21 -44.29
C PRO A 516 -2.00 -0.94 -44.52
N GLY A 517 -1.45 -1.59 -43.49
CA GLY A 517 -0.16 -2.28 -43.54
C GLY A 517 -0.28 -3.79 -43.72
N SER A 518 0.73 -4.41 -44.32
CA SER A 518 0.90 -5.88 -44.29
C SER A 518 1.70 -6.37 -43.08
N THR A 519 2.26 -5.43 -42.30
CA THR A 519 3.07 -5.67 -41.10
C THR A 519 2.80 -4.57 -40.08
N ILE A 520 3.00 -4.88 -38.79
CA ILE A 520 2.93 -3.90 -37.71
C ILE A 520 4.37 -3.46 -37.40
N SER A 521 4.70 -2.20 -37.67
CA SER A 521 6.08 -1.68 -37.56
C SER A 521 6.67 -1.87 -36.15
N GLY A 522 5.85 -1.70 -35.11
CA GLY A 522 6.24 -1.90 -33.71
C GLY A 522 6.75 -3.30 -33.38
N HIS A 523 6.43 -4.33 -34.18
CA HIS A 523 6.96 -5.69 -34.00
C HIS A 523 8.49 -5.74 -34.14
N SER A 524 9.07 -4.82 -34.93
CA SER A 524 10.51 -4.81 -35.23
C SER A 524 11.33 -3.87 -34.35
N TRP A 525 10.72 -3.23 -33.35
CA TRP A 525 11.42 -2.34 -32.44
C TRP A 525 12.41 -3.09 -31.53
N PRO A 526 13.49 -2.43 -31.07
CA PRO A 526 14.40 -2.99 -30.07
C PRO A 526 13.67 -3.52 -28.82
N VAL A 527 12.62 -2.81 -28.42
CA VAL A 527 11.60 -3.31 -27.48
C VAL A 527 10.29 -3.46 -28.25
N PRO A 528 9.93 -4.68 -28.67
CA PRO A 528 8.74 -4.91 -29.50
C PRO A 528 7.45 -4.42 -28.85
N MET A 529 6.57 -3.86 -29.69
CA MET A 529 5.23 -3.38 -29.34
C MET A 529 4.18 -4.09 -30.18
N SER A 530 2.97 -4.21 -29.63
CA SER A 530 1.77 -4.71 -30.32
C SER A 530 1.86 -6.17 -30.79
N LEU A 531 2.63 -7.02 -30.10
CA LEU A 531 2.74 -8.46 -30.39
C LEU A 531 1.45 -9.24 -30.07
N ASN A 532 0.46 -8.61 -29.42
CA ASN A 532 -0.89 -9.14 -29.24
C ASN A 532 -1.77 -9.01 -30.50
N LEU A 533 -1.23 -8.43 -31.59
CA LEU A 533 -1.91 -8.26 -32.87
C LEU A 533 -1.06 -8.81 -34.01
N ILE A 534 -1.71 -9.22 -35.10
CA ILE A 534 -1.04 -9.59 -36.35
C ILE A 534 -1.75 -8.95 -37.55
N ALA A 535 -0.98 -8.58 -38.58
CA ALA A 535 -1.50 -8.18 -39.90
C ALA A 535 -1.35 -9.29 -40.96
N ASN A 536 -0.82 -10.45 -40.57
CA ASN A 536 -0.61 -11.61 -41.44
C ASN A 536 -1.07 -12.89 -40.75
N LYS A 537 -2.26 -13.39 -41.12
CA LYS A 537 -2.86 -14.61 -40.57
C LYS A 537 -2.06 -15.91 -40.81
N ASN A 538 -1.05 -15.88 -41.69
CA ASN A 538 -0.16 -17.03 -41.89
C ASN A 538 0.95 -17.12 -40.83
N ASN A 539 1.07 -16.12 -39.95
CA ASN A 539 2.05 -16.07 -38.88
C ASN A 539 1.36 -15.62 -37.56
N VAL A 540 0.62 -16.55 -36.94
CA VAL A 540 -0.14 -16.29 -35.71
C VAL A 540 0.79 -16.42 -34.50
N LEU A 541 1.09 -15.29 -33.85
CA LEU A 541 2.06 -15.22 -32.75
C LEU A 541 1.65 -16.00 -31.48
N TRP A 542 0.37 -16.35 -31.35
CA TRP A 542 -0.22 -17.09 -30.24
C TRP A 542 -0.77 -18.46 -30.66
N GLU A 543 -0.27 -19.04 -31.75
CA GLU A 543 -0.74 -20.33 -32.25
C GLU A 543 -0.69 -21.46 -31.21
N HIS A 544 0.25 -21.40 -30.27
CA HIS A 544 0.44 -22.38 -29.19
C HIS A 544 -0.68 -22.37 -28.15
N PHE A 545 -1.53 -21.33 -28.12
CA PHE A 545 -2.75 -21.32 -27.30
C PHE A 545 -3.97 -21.89 -28.02
N ILE A 546 -3.95 -21.97 -29.36
CA ILE A 546 -5.13 -22.38 -30.12
C ILE A 546 -5.43 -23.86 -29.84
N ASN A 547 -6.67 -24.16 -29.44
CA ASN A 547 -7.14 -25.48 -28.99
C ASN A 547 -6.43 -26.02 -27.72
N LEU A 548 -5.74 -25.15 -26.97
CA LEU A 548 -5.14 -25.54 -25.70
C LEU A 548 -6.22 -25.65 -24.60
N GLU A 549 -6.19 -26.76 -23.85
CA GLU A 549 -7.09 -26.96 -22.71
C GLU A 549 -6.88 -25.85 -21.66
N GLY A 550 -7.98 -25.31 -21.12
CA GLY A 550 -7.96 -24.16 -20.21
C GLY A 550 -7.98 -22.78 -20.88
N TYR A 551 -7.81 -22.72 -22.21
CA TYR A 551 -7.80 -21.48 -22.99
C TYR A 551 -8.84 -21.45 -24.12
N PRO A 552 -10.12 -21.81 -23.87
CA PRO A 552 -11.12 -21.99 -24.92
C PRO A 552 -11.52 -20.70 -25.64
N LYS A 553 -11.17 -19.53 -25.09
CA LYS A 553 -11.46 -18.22 -25.68
C LYS A 553 -10.46 -17.83 -26.77
N VAL A 554 -9.28 -18.45 -26.80
CA VAL A 554 -8.20 -18.06 -27.70
C VAL A 554 -8.48 -18.59 -29.11
N GLY A 555 -8.48 -17.67 -30.07
CA GLY A 555 -8.72 -17.95 -31.47
C GLY A 555 -8.07 -16.90 -32.37
N LEU A 556 -8.65 -16.70 -33.54
CA LEU A 556 -8.20 -15.72 -34.51
C LEU A 556 -9.39 -14.86 -34.94
N TYR A 557 -9.50 -13.67 -34.35
CA TYR A 557 -10.62 -12.76 -34.53
C TYR A 557 -10.16 -11.54 -35.32
N GLU A 558 -10.86 -11.23 -36.42
CA GLU A 558 -10.53 -10.05 -37.24
C GLU A 558 -10.97 -8.76 -36.53
N GLY A 559 -10.12 -7.75 -36.58
CA GLY A 559 -10.28 -6.45 -35.95
C GLY A 559 -9.20 -6.13 -34.91
N GLY A 560 -8.80 -4.87 -34.85
CA GLY A 560 -7.78 -4.35 -33.93
C GLY A 560 -7.10 -3.09 -34.48
N SER A 561 -6.28 -2.43 -33.67
CA SER A 561 -5.57 -1.19 -34.03
C SER A 561 -6.49 -0.11 -34.65
N GLY A 562 -7.77 -0.08 -34.28
CA GLY A 562 -8.77 0.84 -34.82
C GLY A 562 -9.47 0.38 -36.11
N TYR A 563 -9.08 -0.75 -36.72
CA TYR A 563 -9.62 -1.24 -38.00
C TYR A 563 -10.36 -2.56 -37.86
N LEU A 564 -11.50 -2.70 -38.52
CA LEU A 564 -12.31 -3.92 -38.51
C LEU A 564 -11.68 -5.05 -39.33
N HIS A 565 -10.98 -4.73 -40.43
CA HIS A 565 -10.46 -5.71 -41.38
C HIS A 565 -8.94 -5.69 -41.53
N GLY A 566 -8.35 -6.82 -41.95
CA GLY A 566 -6.92 -6.91 -42.30
C GLY A 566 -5.94 -6.95 -41.12
N ILE A 567 -6.45 -7.08 -39.90
CA ILE A 567 -5.67 -7.22 -38.67
C ILE A 567 -6.44 -8.15 -37.73
N TRP A 568 -5.72 -8.91 -36.90
CA TRP A 568 -6.33 -9.93 -36.03
C TRP A 568 -5.82 -9.85 -34.59
N ARG A 569 -6.70 -10.24 -33.66
CA ARG A 569 -6.49 -10.39 -32.22
C ARG A 569 -6.86 -11.79 -31.74
N SER A 570 -6.51 -12.10 -30.49
CA SER A 570 -6.60 -13.47 -29.96
C SER A 570 -7.90 -13.82 -29.26
N GLU A 571 -8.65 -12.85 -28.72
CA GLU A 571 -9.91 -13.09 -28.01
C GLU A 571 -10.93 -11.99 -28.35
N LEU A 572 -12.22 -12.27 -28.14
CA LEU A 572 -13.31 -11.29 -28.31
C LEU A 572 -13.37 -10.25 -27.18
N ILE A 573 -12.71 -10.51 -26.04
CA ILE A 573 -12.68 -9.64 -24.88
C ILE A 573 -11.26 -9.51 -24.34
N SER A 574 -10.87 -8.30 -23.97
CA SER A 574 -9.56 -7.97 -23.39
C SER A 574 -9.58 -6.54 -22.86
N CYS A 575 -8.69 -6.22 -21.94
CA CYS A 575 -8.44 -4.88 -21.44
C CYS A 575 -8.12 -3.94 -22.58
N MET A 576 -7.40 -4.43 -23.60
CA MET A 576 -7.04 -3.68 -24.81
C MET A 576 -8.20 -3.46 -25.80
N ILE A 577 -9.40 -3.97 -25.49
CA ILE A 577 -10.61 -3.74 -26.30
C ILE A 577 -11.49 -2.68 -25.63
N ASP A 578 -11.79 -2.86 -24.34
CA ASP A 578 -12.82 -2.06 -23.67
C ASP A 578 -12.46 -1.64 -22.24
N ASN A 579 -11.18 -1.67 -21.87
CA ASN A 579 -10.64 -1.26 -20.56
C ASN A 579 -11.04 -2.14 -19.37
N ARG A 580 -11.64 -3.31 -19.59
CA ARG A 580 -11.98 -4.25 -18.51
C ARG A 580 -10.77 -4.71 -17.69
N PHE A 581 -10.97 -5.22 -16.48
CA PHE A 581 -9.88 -5.75 -15.62
C PHE A 581 -9.50 -7.20 -16.00
N TYR A 582 -9.24 -7.42 -17.29
CA TYR A 582 -8.92 -8.73 -17.86
C TYR A 582 -8.05 -8.56 -19.10
N PHE A 583 -6.79 -8.95 -19.06
CA PHE A 583 -6.00 -9.14 -20.28
C PHE A 583 -6.26 -10.53 -20.87
N ASN A 584 -6.42 -10.63 -22.19
CA ASN A 584 -6.50 -11.93 -22.87
C ASN A 584 -5.23 -12.77 -22.65
N ALA A 585 -5.31 -14.08 -22.89
CA ALA A 585 -4.23 -15.00 -22.52
C ALA A 585 -2.87 -14.68 -23.19
N PRO A 586 -2.80 -14.39 -24.51
CA PRO A 586 -1.55 -13.96 -25.13
C PRO A 586 -1.00 -12.65 -24.55
N SER A 587 -1.86 -11.70 -24.20
CA SER A 587 -1.45 -10.46 -23.52
C SER A 587 -0.85 -10.73 -22.14
N ARG A 588 -1.47 -11.63 -21.34
CA ARG A 588 -0.89 -12.04 -20.05
C ARG A 588 0.48 -12.70 -20.24
N GLU A 589 0.64 -13.56 -21.26
CA GLU A 589 1.94 -14.17 -21.58
C GLU A 589 2.99 -13.11 -21.94
N LEU A 590 2.65 -12.14 -22.80
CA LEU A 590 3.55 -11.06 -23.19
C LEU A 590 3.98 -10.20 -21.99
N ILE A 591 3.04 -9.88 -21.09
CA ILE A 591 3.33 -9.17 -19.84
C ILE A 591 4.30 -10.00 -18.97
N VAL A 592 4.06 -11.31 -18.79
CA VAL A 592 4.95 -12.18 -17.99
C VAL A 592 6.34 -12.30 -18.62
N LYS A 593 6.43 -12.47 -19.95
CA LYS A 593 7.72 -12.46 -20.68
C LYS A 593 8.50 -11.18 -20.40
N ARG A 594 7.82 -10.04 -20.38
CA ARG A 594 8.44 -8.75 -20.07
C ARG A 594 8.87 -8.65 -18.61
N ILE A 595 8.04 -9.08 -17.66
CA ILE A 595 8.40 -9.15 -16.22
C ILE A 595 9.69 -9.96 -16.04
N LYS A 596 9.72 -11.20 -16.57
CA LYS A 596 10.88 -12.09 -16.48
C LYS A 596 12.13 -11.46 -17.11
N SER A 597 11.99 -10.91 -18.31
CA SER A 597 13.10 -10.24 -19.01
C SER A 597 13.69 -9.07 -18.21
N LEU A 598 12.85 -8.21 -17.64
CA LEU A 598 13.28 -7.09 -16.81
C LEU A 598 13.92 -7.54 -15.49
N ALA A 599 13.40 -8.62 -14.89
CA ALA A 599 13.98 -9.26 -13.71
C ALA A 599 15.29 -10.01 -14.00
N GLY A 600 15.68 -10.16 -15.28
CA GLY A 600 16.84 -10.96 -15.68
C GLY A 600 16.62 -12.46 -15.54
N GLU A 601 15.38 -12.91 -15.52
CA GLU A 601 14.95 -14.30 -15.47
C GLU A 601 14.63 -14.82 -16.88
N THR A 602 14.66 -16.15 -17.03
CA THR A 602 14.26 -16.80 -18.28
C THR A 602 12.78 -17.18 -18.22
N TYR A 603 12.03 -16.85 -19.26
CA TYR A 603 10.65 -17.27 -19.40
C TYR A 603 10.52 -18.79 -19.57
N SER A 604 9.53 -19.40 -18.92
CA SER A 604 9.18 -20.81 -19.06
C SER A 604 7.68 -20.95 -19.35
N TRP A 605 7.36 -21.61 -20.47
CA TRP A 605 5.98 -21.90 -20.86
C TRP A 605 5.23 -22.71 -19.79
N ASN A 606 5.88 -23.72 -19.22
CA ASN A 606 5.27 -24.56 -18.19
C ASN A 606 5.06 -23.80 -16.87
N GLU A 607 6.00 -22.90 -16.51
CA GLU A 607 5.81 -22.03 -15.32
C GLU A 607 4.65 -21.07 -15.54
N PHE A 608 4.56 -20.47 -16.74
CA PHE A 608 3.45 -19.61 -17.10
C PHE A 608 2.12 -20.35 -16.96
N LEU A 609 1.96 -21.51 -17.60
CA LEU A 609 0.72 -22.30 -17.50
C LEU A 609 0.38 -22.69 -16.06
N ALA A 610 1.38 -23.01 -15.23
CA ALA A 610 1.14 -23.39 -13.84
C ALA A 610 0.70 -22.23 -12.94
N LYS A 611 1.06 -20.99 -13.31
CA LYS A 611 0.77 -19.77 -12.53
C LYS A 611 -0.33 -18.91 -13.14
N ASP A 612 -0.68 -19.10 -14.41
CA ASP A 612 -1.64 -18.24 -15.09
C ASP A 612 -3.04 -18.38 -14.48
N VAL A 613 -3.65 -17.23 -14.19
CA VAL A 613 -4.99 -17.15 -13.62
C VAL A 613 -5.89 -16.44 -14.63
N ASN A 614 -6.73 -17.22 -15.31
CA ASN A 614 -7.66 -16.73 -16.33
C ASN A 614 -8.98 -16.25 -15.69
N VAL A 615 -8.96 -15.07 -15.07
CA VAL A 615 -10.12 -14.47 -14.39
C VAL A 615 -10.43 -13.08 -14.93
N ASP A 616 -11.71 -12.84 -15.27
CA ASP A 616 -12.21 -11.50 -15.56
C ASP A 616 -12.82 -10.92 -14.29
N ASN A 617 -12.13 -9.94 -13.69
CA ASN A 617 -12.54 -9.31 -12.43
C ASN A 617 -13.51 -8.13 -12.64
N THR A 618 -14.03 -7.95 -13.85
CA THR A 618 -14.94 -6.84 -14.16
C THR A 618 -16.32 -7.10 -13.54
N PRO A 619 -16.90 -6.15 -12.78
CA PRO A 619 -18.18 -6.36 -12.10
C PRO A 619 -19.33 -6.68 -13.08
N ALA A 620 -20.10 -7.74 -12.79
CA ALA A 620 -21.30 -8.09 -13.55
C ALA A 620 -22.47 -7.15 -13.22
N VAL A 621 -23.27 -6.77 -14.22
CA VAL A 621 -24.43 -5.89 -14.04
C VAL A 621 -25.66 -6.70 -13.63
N THR A 622 -26.08 -6.60 -12.37
CA THR A 622 -27.43 -7.04 -11.92
C THR A 622 -28.41 -5.87 -11.95
N GLY A 623 -29.63 -6.09 -12.44
CA GLY A 623 -30.60 -5.07 -12.91
C GLY A 623 -31.19 -4.05 -11.92
N ILE A 624 -30.54 -3.69 -10.81
CA ILE A 624 -31.03 -2.68 -9.83
C ILE A 624 -29.95 -1.64 -9.47
N GLN A 625 -29.05 -1.29 -10.39
CA GLN A 625 -28.11 -0.17 -10.19
C GLN A 625 -28.26 0.85 -11.33
N ALA A 626 -29.38 1.57 -11.36
CA ALA A 626 -29.66 2.58 -12.39
C ALA A 626 -29.21 4.01 -11.99
N ALA A 627 -28.61 4.23 -10.81
CA ALA A 627 -28.29 5.58 -10.31
C ALA A 627 -26.80 5.95 -10.25
N SER A 628 -25.87 5.03 -10.58
CA SER A 628 -24.41 5.26 -10.41
C SER A 628 -23.53 4.48 -11.40
N ILE A 629 -24.00 4.29 -12.63
CA ILE A 629 -23.23 3.62 -13.70
C ILE A 629 -22.20 4.60 -14.27
N GLN A 630 -20.90 4.34 -14.05
CA GLN A 630 -19.81 5.02 -14.77
C GLN A 630 -19.42 4.19 -15.99
N ILE A 631 -19.42 4.80 -17.18
CA ILE A 631 -19.09 4.13 -18.45
C ILE A 631 -17.61 4.38 -18.77
N MET A 632 -16.92 3.34 -19.22
CA MET A 632 -15.48 3.37 -19.54
C MET A 632 -15.24 3.02 -21.03
N PRO A 633 -15.33 4.01 -21.94
CA PRO A 633 -14.95 3.88 -23.36
C PRO A 633 -13.53 3.37 -23.60
N PRO A 634 -13.21 2.72 -24.73
CA PRO A 634 -11.81 2.55 -25.14
C PRO A 634 -11.12 3.91 -25.30
N THR A 635 -9.91 4.05 -24.75
CA THR A 635 -9.12 5.29 -24.78
C THR A 635 -8.43 5.50 -26.13
N ALA A 636 -7.74 6.63 -26.28
CA ALA A 636 -7.09 6.96 -27.55
C ALA A 636 -5.87 6.06 -27.81
N PRO A 637 -5.54 5.75 -29.08
CA PRO A 637 -4.39 4.92 -29.38
C PRO A 637 -3.08 5.49 -28.84
N PRO A 638 -2.10 4.63 -28.49
CA PRO A 638 -0.83 5.08 -27.97
C PRO A 638 -0.03 5.84 -29.04
N MET A 639 0.65 6.90 -28.60
CA MET A 639 1.59 7.64 -29.43
C MET A 639 2.92 6.89 -29.52
N LEU A 640 3.29 6.49 -30.73
CA LEU A 640 4.46 5.69 -31.04
C LEU A 640 5.58 6.55 -31.62
N ILE A 641 6.73 6.60 -30.94
CA ILE A 641 7.90 7.38 -31.38
C ILE A 641 9.07 6.46 -31.71
N ASP A 642 9.36 6.34 -33.00
CA ASP A 642 10.52 5.58 -33.46
C ASP A 642 11.74 6.48 -33.66
N ASN A 643 12.68 6.39 -32.72
CA ASN A 643 13.96 7.10 -32.80
C ASN A 643 15.08 6.22 -33.41
N SER A 644 14.80 5.00 -33.86
CA SER A 644 15.81 4.10 -34.44
C SER A 644 16.30 4.52 -35.83
N LEU A 645 15.73 5.61 -36.37
CA LEU A 645 16.08 6.22 -37.66
C LEU A 645 16.90 7.52 -37.53
N LYS A 646 17.54 7.78 -36.39
CA LYS A 646 18.54 8.88 -36.25
C LYS A 646 19.96 8.37 -36.11
#